data_AF-A0A351J2U1-F1
#
_entry.id   AF-A0A351J2U1-F1
#
_cell.length_a   1.000
_cell.length_b   1.000
_cell.length_c   1.000
_cell.angle_alpha   90.00
_cell.angle_beta   90.00
_cell.angle_gamma   90.00
#
_symmetry.space_group_name_H-M   'P 1'
#
loop_
_entity.id
_entity.type
_entity.pdbx_description
1 polymer ?
#
loop_
_entity_poly.entity_id
_entity_poly.type
_entity_poly.pdbx_seq_one_letter_code
_entity_poly.pdbx_strand_id
1 'polypeptide(L)'
;LSIGSISQAGGRCLFCGEMFKADNRETKSGDKVRIIMMLTDDVSSITVKLFGGVEPDAPLANIKDGTALLVEGIPQIDSFENELVIKPTNVYQIKRIFPQDDAEEKRVELHLHTQMSSMDAVISPEAAVKRAFDWGHKAVAITDHGNLQAFPRVMLIADKLGMKVIYGMEGYFVDDNARAVFGGDSASFENDEFILFDLETTGLSPLSCEITEIGAVLYQNGEILDRFSTFVNPGIPIPQNIVSITGITDDMVKDAPLPKDAVKEFLSFCGNRILVAHNASFDTGFIRKVCEDNGYPFKNTYLDTVALSRYVNPDLKRHRLDTITEYYRLETFNHHRATDDAEALGRIFHCMCARLREEGVTNFEYLNRAMSESADPKKLPSYHIVLLVENDIGLKNLYKLVSASYLHYFNRNPRIPKSLLDRHRDGLIVGSACEAGELYKAIMEGKPNADLERIAGYYDYLEIQPLGNNSFLVDEGTVADFERLRDINRTILKLARKLKKTCVATGDVHFLNRHDELYRQILMHGQKYSDADRDTGLYMRTTREMLEEFSYLSPEDAYEIVVANTNYIADRVGNIRPIPKGFYPPEMEGSEEELQHCCYEKAKSLYGDPLPEVVQVRLDRELTAIVKHGFSVLYVIAKRLVEKSEQNGYLVGSRGSVGSSFVATMAGISEVNPLPPYYLCPTCKKAEFLTDGSVGSGFDLPPKHCPQCGTAYQRDGHDIPFETFLGFKGDKTPDIDLNFSGDVQAA
;
A
#
# COMPACT_ATOMS: atom_id res chain seq x y z
N LEU A 1 8.66 -7.71 40.44
CA LEU A 1 7.72 -6.56 40.38
C LEU A 1 7.71 -6.03 38.95
N SER A 2 6.58 -5.52 38.47
CA SER A 2 6.61 -4.67 37.27
C SER A 2 7.25 -3.33 37.63
N ILE A 3 8.03 -2.77 36.73
CA ILE A 3 8.73 -1.49 36.90
C ILE A 3 7.73 -0.37 37.25
N GLY A 4 6.56 -0.35 36.61
CA GLY A 4 5.53 0.68 36.86
C GLY A 4 4.92 0.63 38.28
N SER A 5 5.11 -0.46 39.02
CA SER A 5 4.66 -0.60 40.41
C SER A 5 5.69 -0.17 41.46
N ILE A 6 6.91 0.15 41.04
CA ILE A 6 8.01 0.52 41.93
C ILE A 6 7.77 1.94 42.47
N SER A 7 7.81 2.09 43.79
CA SER A 7 7.70 3.38 44.46
C SER A 7 8.72 3.51 45.59
N GLN A 8 9.00 4.75 46.01
CA GLN A 8 9.94 5.04 47.10
C GLN A 8 9.52 4.40 48.44
N ALA A 9 8.22 4.20 48.67
CA ALA A 9 7.70 3.62 49.90
C ALA A 9 7.91 2.10 50.01
N GLY A 10 8.24 1.42 48.90
CA GLY A 10 8.25 -0.04 48.79
C GLY A 10 9.47 -0.77 49.39
N GLY A 11 10.46 -0.05 49.95
CA GLY A 11 11.68 -0.68 50.46
C GLY A 11 12.49 -1.35 49.36
N ARG A 12 13.00 -2.57 49.58
CA ARG A 12 13.81 -3.32 48.59
C ARG A 12 12.90 -3.89 47.49
N CYS A 13 13.32 -3.76 46.24
CA CYS A 13 12.60 -4.25 45.06
C CYS A 13 13.42 -5.27 44.29
N LEU A 14 12.73 -6.20 43.63
CA LEU A 14 13.28 -7.16 42.67
C LEU A 14 12.44 -7.10 41.39
N PHE A 15 13.05 -6.80 40.26
CA PHE A 15 12.38 -6.67 38.97
C PHE A 15 13.28 -7.11 37.82
N CYS A 16 12.65 -7.47 36.70
CA CYS A 16 13.33 -7.77 35.45
C CYS A 16 13.08 -6.64 34.44
N GLY A 17 14.07 -6.34 33.61
CA GLY A 17 13.91 -5.40 32.51
C GLY A 17 14.98 -5.58 31.44
N GLU A 18 14.65 -5.22 30.21
CA GLU A 18 15.60 -5.12 29.11
C GLU A 18 16.30 -3.76 29.17
N MET A 19 17.63 -3.80 29.11
CA MET A 19 18.43 -2.59 29.05
C MET A 19 18.41 -2.04 27.63
N PHE A 20 17.86 -0.84 27.43
CA PHE A 20 17.82 -0.18 26.12
C PHE A 20 18.86 0.92 25.96
N LYS A 21 19.56 1.29 27.05
CA LYS A 21 20.66 2.25 27.04
C LYS A 21 21.55 2.10 28.26
N ALA A 22 22.86 2.23 28.07
CA ALA A 22 23.84 2.43 29.14
C ALA A 22 24.72 3.67 28.90
N ASP A 23 25.00 4.46 29.95
CA ASP A 23 26.00 5.54 29.97
C ASP A 23 27.02 5.26 31.08
N ASN A 24 28.30 5.31 30.72
CA ASN A 24 29.43 5.06 31.62
C ASN A 24 30.30 6.31 31.69
N ARG A 25 30.51 6.86 32.89
CA ARG A 25 31.38 8.03 33.08
C ARG A 25 32.36 7.79 34.23
N GLU A 26 33.64 7.99 33.96
CA GLU A 26 34.67 8.05 35.00
C GLU A 26 34.49 9.29 35.87
N THR A 27 34.71 9.15 37.17
CA THR A 27 34.73 10.30 38.08
C THR A 27 35.99 11.14 37.86
N LYS A 28 35.95 12.43 38.22
CA LYS A 28 37.11 13.33 38.10
C LYS A 28 38.37 12.84 38.85
N SER A 29 38.20 11.95 39.83
CA SER A 29 39.26 11.35 40.62
C SER A 29 39.85 10.06 40.00
N GLY A 30 39.23 9.51 38.94
CA GLY A 30 39.71 8.32 38.21
C GLY A 30 39.59 7.00 38.97
N ASP A 31 39.06 7.01 40.19
CA ASP A 31 38.97 5.86 41.10
C ASP A 31 37.60 5.15 41.06
N LYS A 32 36.61 5.76 40.42
CA LYS A 32 35.23 5.26 40.35
C LYS A 32 34.63 5.43 38.96
N VAL A 33 33.72 4.52 38.61
CA VAL A 33 32.89 4.59 37.40
C VAL A 33 31.44 4.76 37.82
N ARG A 34 30.77 5.75 37.22
CA ARG A 34 29.31 5.89 37.29
C ARG A 34 28.72 5.13 36.11
N ILE A 35 27.94 4.10 36.42
CA ILE A 35 27.21 3.30 35.43
C ILE A 35 25.74 3.65 35.57
N ILE A 36 25.13 4.11 34.47
CA ILE A 36 23.71 4.44 34.38
C ILE A 36 23.10 3.53 33.34
N MET A 37 22.19 2.65 33.77
CA MET A 37 21.45 1.75 32.88
C MET A 37 19.99 2.16 32.86
N MET A 38 19.38 2.23 31.68
CA MET A 38 17.94 2.45 31.52
C MET A 38 17.30 1.12 31.14
N LEU A 39 16.39 0.65 31.99
CA LEU A 39 15.72 -0.65 31.83
C LEU A 39 14.23 -0.44 31.59
N THR A 40 13.63 -1.30 30.77
CA THR A 40 12.18 -1.36 30.53
C THR A 40 11.66 -2.78 30.73
N ASP A 41 10.46 -2.94 31.28
CA ASP A 41 9.71 -4.20 31.30
C ASP A 41 8.58 -4.20 30.26
N ASP A 42 8.70 -3.31 29.27
CA ASP A 42 7.73 -2.96 28.23
C ASP A 42 6.42 -2.32 28.73
N VAL A 43 6.25 -2.19 30.04
CA VAL A 43 5.12 -1.47 30.67
C VAL A 43 5.59 -0.11 31.18
N SER A 44 6.77 -0.06 31.77
CA SER A 44 7.39 1.17 32.27
C SER A 44 8.92 1.08 32.17
N SER A 45 9.59 2.20 32.41
CA SER A 45 11.05 2.29 32.38
C SER A 45 11.58 2.91 33.65
N ILE A 46 12.75 2.46 34.09
CA ILE A 46 13.42 2.99 35.27
C ILE A 46 14.93 3.05 35.06
N THR A 47 15.54 4.05 35.67
CA THR A 47 16.99 4.24 35.64
C THR A 47 17.63 3.52 36.83
N VAL A 48 18.60 2.65 36.55
CA VAL A 48 19.44 1.97 37.54
C VAL A 48 20.80 2.67 37.58
N LYS A 49 21.21 3.17 38.75
CA LYS A 49 22.47 3.90 38.93
C LYS A 49 23.39 3.19 39.90
N LEU A 50 24.60 2.86 39.44
CA LEU A 50 25.67 2.29 40.25
C LEU A 50 26.83 3.29 40.35
N PHE A 51 27.38 3.40 41.56
CA PHE A 51 28.66 4.07 41.81
C PHE A 51 29.65 3.01 42.29
N GLY A 52 30.52 2.58 41.38
CA GLY A 52 31.38 1.42 41.54
C GLY A 52 32.88 1.73 41.53
N GLY A 53 33.69 0.76 41.92
CA GLY A 53 35.15 0.79 41.73
C GLY A 53 35.53 0.29 40.34
N VAL A 54 36.67 0.70 39.79
CA VAL A 54 37.06 0.41 38.40
C VAL A 54 37.18 -1.10 38.09
N GLU A 55 37.56 -1.95 39.06
CA GLU A 55 37.78 -3.39 38.83
C GLU A 55 36.55 -4.30 39.08
N PRO A 56 35.79 -4.20 40.19
CA PRO A 56 34.69 -5.15 40.48
C PRO A 56 33.48 -4.99 39.54
N ASP A 57 33.29 -3.78 38.99
CA ASP A 57 32.09 -3.38 38.25
C ASP A 57 32.33 -3.29 36.72
N ALA A 58 33.53 -3.60 36.25
CA ALA A 58 33.89 -3.62 34.82
C ALA A 58 32.98 -4.51 33.94
N PRO A 59 32.43 -5.65 34.41
CA PRO A 59 31.47 -6.43 33.62
C PRO A 59 30.16 -5.69 33.34
N LEU A 60 29.70 -4.82 34.26
CA LEU A 60 28.46 -4.06 34.11
C LEU A 60 28.61 -2.93 33.08
N ALA A 61 29.82 -2.37 32.93
CA ALA A 61 30.11 -1.34 31.94
C ALA A 61 30.08 -1.88 30.49
N ASN A 62 30.18 -3.19 30.30
CA ASN A 62 30.25 -3.85 28.99
C ASN A 62 28.96 -4.58 28.58
N ILE A 63 27.87 -4.42 29.34
CA ILE A 63 26.57 -4.98 28.97
C ILE A 63 26.09 -4.27 27.70
N LYS A 64 25.63 -5.03 26.71
CA LYS A 64 25.11 -4.50 25.45
C LYS A 64 23.63 -4.15 25.56
N ASP A 65 23.20 -3.13 24.83
CA ASP A 65 21.77 -2.84 24.64
C ASP A 65 21.04 -4.10 24.15
N GLY A 66 19.81 -4.29 24.64
CA GLY A 66 18.99 -5.49 24.44
C GLY A 66 19.24 -6.61 25.45
N THR A 67 20.17 -6.44 26.41
CA THR A 67 20.40 -7.45 27.45
C THR A 67 19.30 -7.38 28.51
N ALA A 68 18.67 -8.53 28.79
CA ALA A 68 17.72 -8.64 29.89
C ALA A 68 18.44 -8.83 31.23
N LEU A 69 18.02 -8.05 32.22
CA LEU A 69 18.62 -8.00 33.56
C LEU A 69 17.55 -8.27 34.62
N LEU A 70 17.92 -9.02 35.65
CA LEU A 70 17.22 -9.12 36.92
C LEU A 70 17.95 -8.25 37.94
N VAL A 71 17.28 -7.23 38.44
CA VAL A 71 17.87 -6.23 39.34
C VAL A 71 17.18 -6.30 40.70
N GLU A 72 17.98 -6.49 41.75
CA GLU A 72 17.57 -6.31 43.13
C GLU A 72 18.15 -4.98 43.63
N GLY A 73 17.34 -4.08 44.18
CA GLY A 73 17.81 -2.77 44.59
C GLY A 73 16.85 -1.98 45.47
N ILE A 74 17.27 -0.77 45.84
CA ILE A 74 16.47 0.16 46.65
C ILE A 74 16.08 1.36 45.78
N PRO A 75 14.78 1.65 45.62
CA PRO A 75 14.31 2.86 44.97
C PRO A 75 14.63 4.10 45.81
N GLN A 76 15.19 5.13 45.19
CA GLN A 76 15.51 6.42 45.81
C GLN A 76 15.30 7.56 44.82
N ILE A 77 14.99 8.76 45.30
CA ILE A 77 14.94 9.94 44.44
C ILE A 77 16.38 10.44 44.22
N ASP A 78 16.78 10.53 42.96
CA ASP A 78 18.03 11.19 42.58
C ASP A 78 17.83 12.71 42.68
N SER A 79 18.60 13.38 43.54
CA SER A 79 18.42 14.82 43.78
C SER A 79 18.87 15.72 42.62
N PHE A 80 19.61 15.20 41.65
CA PHE A 80 20.06 15.95 40.48
C PHE A 80 19.03 15.91 39.35
N GLU A 81 18.48 14.72 39.08
CA GLU A 81 17.45 14.53 38.03
C GLU A 81 16.02 14.71 38.56
N ASN A 82 15.84 14.67 39.89
CA ASN A 82 14.54 14.68 40.56
C ASN A 82 13.60 13.54 40.10
N GLU A 83 14.19 12.39 39.80
CA GLU A 83 13.51 11.18 39.31
C GLU A 83 13.76 9.98 40.24
N LEU A 84 12.84 9.02 40.22
CA LEU A 84 12.99 7.76 40.91
C LEU A 84 14.03 6.89 40.20
N VAL A 85 15.10 6.53 40.91
CA VAL A 85 16.16 5.65 40.41
C VAL A 85 16.33 4.44 41.32
N ILE A 86 16.84 3.36 40.77
CA ILE A 86 17.22 2.18 41.55
C ILE A 86 18.71 2.24 41.86
N LYS A 87 19.05 2.16 43.15
CA LYS A 87 20.40 1.80 43.58
C LYS A 87 20.48 0.26 43.67
N PRO A 88 21.16 -0.43 42.73
CA PRO A 88 21.19 -1.87 42.73
C PRO A 88 22.04 -2.41 43.88
N THR A 89 21.61 -3.52 44.46
CA THR A 89 22.44 -4.40 45.31
C THR A 89 22.99 -5.56 44.48
N ASN A 90 22.14 -6.17 43.64
CA ASN A 90 22.52 -7.27 42.77
C ASN A 90 21.98 -7.04 41.35
N VAL A 91 22.77 -7.40 40.35
CA VAL A 91 22.39 -7.37 38.93
C VAL A 91 22.77 -8.71 38.32
N TYR A 92 21.79 -9.42 37.78
CA TYR A 92 21.99 -10.69 37.08
C TYR A 92 21.62 -10.54 35.62
N GLN A 93 22.49 -10.98 34.72
CA GLN A 93 22.10 -11.17 33.33
C GLN A 93 21.21 -12.40 33.22
N ILE A 94 20.02 -12.24 32.62
CA ILE A 94 19.04 -13.30 32.44
C ILE A 94 18.73 -13.47 30.95
N LYS A 95 18.21 -14.65 30.60
CA LYS A 95 17.69 -14.89 29.25
C LYS A 95 16.23 -14.44 29.19
N ARG A 96 15.92 -13.50 28.29
CA ARG A 96 14.54 -13.13 27.98
C ARG A 96 13.88 -14.27 27.20
N ILE A 97 12.70 -14.69 27.65
CA ILE A 97 11.88 -15.69 26.95
C ILE A 97 10.79 -14.92 26.23
N PHE A 98 10.83 -14.94 24.89
CA PHE A 98 9.75 -14.40 24.07
C PHE A 98 8.74 -15.51 23.77
N PRO A 99 7.43 -15.18 23.66
CA PRO A 99 6.44 -16.10 23.14
C PRO A 99 6.96 -16.73 21.85
N GLN A 100 6.91 -18.05 21.79
CA GLN A 100 7.24 -18.82 20.60
C GLN A 100 5.94 -19.37 20.03
N ASP A 101 5.88 -19.50 18.72
CA ASP A 101 4.85 -20.32 18.10
C ASP A 101 5.21 -21.79 18.32
N ASP A 102 4.37 -22.55 19.02
CA ASP A 102 4.59 -23.95 19.39
C ASP A 102 3.71 -24.95 18.60
N ALA A 103 2.87 -24.47 17.67
CA ALA A 103 2.04 -25.32 16.81
C ALA A 103 2.88 -26.27 15.93
N GLU A 104 2.37 -27.46 15.62
CA GLU A 104 3.08 -28.41 14.76
C GLU A 104 3.16 -27.90 13.32
N GLU A 105 2.02 -27.50 12.75
CA GLU A 105 1.94 -26.79 11.48
C GLU A 105 1.70 -25.30 11.72
N LYS A 106 2.52 -24.46 11.08
CA LYS A 106 2.51 -23.01 11.29
C LYS A 106 1.62 -22.29 10.30
N ARG A 107 0.92 -21.25 10.73
CA ARG A 107 0.25 -20.30 9.83
C ARG A 107 1.26 -19.47 9.02
N VAL A 108 0.74 -18.77 8.01
CA VAL A 108 1.45 -17.68 7.34
C VAL A 108 0.66 -16.38 7.54
N GLU A 109 1.32 -15.31 7.98
CA GLU A 109 0.70 -13.98 8.00
C GLU A 109 0.67 -13.40 6.58
N LEU A 110 -0.52 -12.97 6.13
CA LEU A 110 -0.77 -12.47 4.78
C LEU A 110 -1.13 -10.97 4.75
N HIS A 111 -1.34 -10.35 5.92
CA HIS A 111 -1.72 -8.94 6.05
C HIS A 111 -0.93 -8.31 7.22
N LEU A 112 0.12 -7.56 6.89
CA LEU A 112 1.03 -6.95 7.87
C LEU A 112 1.56 -5.61 7.38
N HIS A 113 1.52 -4.63 8.27
CA HIS A 113 1.99 -3.27 8.08
C HIS A 113 3.31 -3.04 8.85
N THR A 114 4.21 -2.31 8.20
CA THR A 114 5.47 -1.87 8.76
C THR A 114 5.42 -0.37 9.03
N GLN A 115 6.50 0.20 9.58
CA GLN A 115 6.68 1.65 9.73
C GLN A 115 6.54 2.45 8.43
N MET A 116 6.48 1.79 7.27
CA MET A 116 6.21 2.43 5.98
C MET A 116 4.71 2.67 5.74
N SER A 117 3.80 2.00 6.46
CA SER A 117 2.44 2.49 6.69
C SER A 117 2.50 3.74 7.58
N SER A 118 2.61 4.88 6.91
CA SER A 118 2.92 6.18 7.51
C SER A 118 1.96 6.53 8.66
N MET A 119 2.54 6.82 9.83
CA MET A 119 1.81 7.21 11.05
C MET A 119 0.79 6.17 11.54
N ASP A 120 0.93 4.90 11.17
CA ASP A 120 -0.03 3.86 11.58
C ASP A 120 0.65 2.67 12.30
N ALA A 121 1.57 1.98 11.61
CA ALA A 121 2.24 0.82 12.18
C ALA A 121 3.63 1.17 12.74
N VAL A 122 4.07 0.39 13.73
CA VAL A 122 5.33 0.63 14.47
C VAL A 122 6.39 -0.45 14.24
N ILE A 123 6.11 -1.43 13.39
CA ILE A 123 7.00 -2.56 13.12
C ILE A 123 8.12 -2.15 12.16
N SER A 124 9.39 -2.30 12.56
CA SER A 124 10.48 -2.15 11.60
C SER A 124 10.43 -3.30 10.57
N PRO A 125 10.68 -3.03 9.28
CA PRO A 125 10.55 -4.06 8.24
C PRO A 125 11.38 -5.33 8.50
N GLU A 126 12.56 -5.20 9.09
CA GLU A 126 13.41 -6.35 9.43
C GLU A 126 12.85 -7.18 10.58
N ALA A 127 12.21 -6.55 11.56
CA ALA A 127 11.68 -7.24 12.72
C ALA A 127 10.46 -8.10 12.37
N ALA A 128 9.63 -7.67 11.39
CA ALA A 128 8.54 -8.50 10.85
C ALA A 128 9.07 -9.83 10.28
N VAL A 129 10.07 -9.76 9.39
CA VAL A 129 10.68 -10.96 8.78
C VAL A 129 11.37 -11.83 9.83
N LYS A 130 12.11 -11.19 10.75
CA LYS A 130 12.81 -11.91 11.82
C LYS A 130 11.82 -12.64 12.73
N ARG A 131 10.70 -12.02 13.09
CA ARG A 131 9.67 -12.65 13.95
C ARG A 131 9.11 -13.91 13.31
N ALA A 132 8.72 -13.82 12.03
CA ALA A 132 8.20 -14.96 11.29
C ALA A 132 9.25 -16.10 11.19
N PHE A 133 10.52 -15.74 10.93
CA PHE A 133 11.63 -16.70 10.92
C PHE A 133 11.85 -17.36 12.29
N ASP A 134 11.89 -16.58 13.37
CA ASP A 134 12.09 -17.08 14.74
C ASP A 134 10.95 -18.05 15.14
N TRP A 135 9.72 -17.79 14.68
CA TRP A 135 8.55 -18.66 14.91
C TRP A 135 8.44 -19.86 13.96
N GLY A 136 9.36 -20.00 13.02
CA GLY A 136 9.36 -21.10 12.05
C GLY A 136 8.20 -21.02 11.05
N HIS A 137 7.61 -19.83 10.84
CA HIS A 137 6.64 -19.63 9.77
C HIS A 137 7.36 -19.81 8.44
N LYS A 138 6.71 -20.44 7.45
CA LYS A 138 7.37 -20.68 6.16
C LYS A 138 7.51 -19.44 5.29
N ALA A 139 6.67 -18.43 5.51
CA ALA A 139 6.64 -17.17 4.80
C ALA A 139 5.98 -16.07 5.65
N VAL A 140 6.12 -14.82 5.23
CA VAL A 140 5.38 -13.66 5.78
C VAL A 140 5.12 -12.65 4.67
N ALA A 141 3.92 -12.08 4.63
CA ALA A 141 3.59 -11.00 3.70
C ALA A 141 3.90 -9.62 4.28
N ILE A 142 4.22 -8.67 3.40
CA ILE A 142 4.39 -7.25 3.73
C ILE A 142 3.44 -6.45 2.84
N THR A 143 2.47 -5.75 3.45
CA THR A 143 1.33 -5.14 2.77
C THR A 143 1.07 -3.71 3.27
N ASP A 144 2.10 -2.86 3.26
CA ASP A 144 1.98 -1.45 3.69
C ASP A 144 0.90 -0.68 2.90
N HIS A 145 0.33 0.35 3.54
CA HIS A 145 -0.75 1.16 2.95
C HIS A 145 -0.26 1.96 1.74
N GLY A 146 -0.76 1.58 0.56
CA GLY A 146 -0.61 2.32 -0.68
C GLY A 146 0.84 2.51 -1.16
N ASN A 147 1.82 1.83 -0.58
CA ASN A 147 3.24 1.99 -0.90
C ASN A 147 4.04 0.70 -0.74
N LEU A 148 5.28 0.70 -1.24
CA LEU A 148 6.17 -0.48 -1.28
C LEU A 148 7.54 -0.19 -0.62
N GLN A 149 7.63 0.83 0.23
CA GLN A 149 8.91 1.38 0.69
C GLN A 149 9.70 0.40 1.60
N ALA A 150 9.02 -0.59 2.18
CA ALA A 150 9.67 -1.62 3.01
C ALA A 150 10.48 -2.64 2.20
N PHE A 151 10.18 -2.79 0.90
CA PHE A 151 10.71 -3.86 0.06
C PHE A 151 12.24 -4.00 0.09
N PRO A 152 13.04 -2.91 0.00
CA PRO A 152 14.50 -3.03 0.03
C PRO A 152 15.02 -3.62 1.34
N ARG A 153 14.50 -3.15 2.49
CA ARG A 153 14.93 -3.59 3.82
C ARG A 153 14.53 -5.03 4.08
N VAL A 154 13.29 -5.38 3.73
CA VAL A 154 12.72 -6.73 3.80
C VAL A 154 13.52 -7.71 2.94
N MET A 155 13.85 -7.34 1.71
CA MET A 155 14.67 -8.15 0.79
C MET A 155 16.05 -8.46 1.38
N LEU A 156 16.73 -7.46 1.94
CA LEU A 156 18.08 -7.67 2.50
C LEU A 156 18.07 -8.61 3.71
N ILE A 157 17.08 -8.50 4.60
CA ILE A 157 16.97 -9.42 5.75
C ILE A 157 16.52 -10.82 5.32
N ALA A 158 15.62 -10.91 4.33
CA ALA A 158 15.16 -12.18 3.76
C ALA A 158 16.32 -12.94 3.10
N ASP A 159 17.14 -12.27 2.28
CA ASP A 159 18.37 -12.81 1.68
C ASP A 159 19.33 -13.33 2.77
N LYS A 160 19.44 -12.63 3.91
CA LYS A 160 20.33 -13.02 5.02
C LYS A 160 19.81 -14.24 5.80
N LEU A 161 18.50 -14.32 6.04
CA LEU A 161 17.89 -15.38 6.83
C LEU A 161 17.48 -16.60 6.01
N GLY A 162 17.42 -16.48 4.67
CA GLY A 162 16.82 -17.50 3.82
C GLY A 162 15.30 -17.61 3.99
N MET A 163 14.65 -16.52 4.40
CA MET A 163 13.21 -16.47 4.69
C MET A 163 12.41 -16.09 3.45
N LYS A 164 11.31 -16.78 3.16
CA LYS A 164 10.40 -16.41 2.07
C LYS A 164 9.57 -15.20 2.48
N VAL A 165 9.52 -14.20 1.62
CA VAL A 165 8.68 -13.02 1.77
C VAL A 165 7.65 -12.99 0.65
N ILE A 166 6.40 -12.69 1.00
CA ILE A 166 5.34 -12.40 0.05
C ILE A 166 5.24 -10.88 -0.05
N TYR A 167 5.79 -10.32 -1.13
CA TYR A 167 5.74 -8.89 -1.37
C TYR A 167 4.32 -8.50 -1.78
N GLY A 168 3.76 -7.47 -1.15
CA GLY A 168 2.42 -7.02 -1.44
C GLY A 168 2.18 -5.55 -1.06
N MET A 169 0.92 -5.16 -1.08
CA MET A 169 0.46 -3.82 -0.74
C MET A 169 -1.00 -3.90 -0.32
N GLU A 170 -1.39 -3.15 0.71
CA GLU A 170 -2.79 -2.84 0.92
C GLU A 170 -3.11 -1.55 0.13
N GLY A 171 -3.86 -1.69 -0.96
CA GLY A 171 -4.20 -0.60 -1.87
C GLY A 171 -5.51 0.09 -1.51
N TYR A 172 -5.67 1.33 -2.01
CA TYR A 172 -6.93 2.07 -1.94
C TYR A 172 -7.74 1.85 -3.22
N PHE A 173 -8.54 0.78 -3.24
CA PHE A 173 -9.35 0.35 -4.37
C PHE A 173 -10.57 1.24 -4.61
N VAL A 174 -10.90 1.47 -5.88
CA VAL A 174 -12.09 2.19 -6.31
C VAL A 174 -12.76 1.43 -7.44
N ASP A 175 -14.04 1.11 -7.30
CA ASP A 175 -14.81 0.54 -8.42
C ASP A 175 -15.26 1.64 -9.38
N ASP A 176 -14.48 1.87 -10.44
CA ASP A 176 -14.75 2.81 -11.53
C ASP A 176 -15.53 2.18 -12.69
N ASN A 177 -15.94 0.91 -12.57
CA ASN A 177 -16.81 0.25 -13.56
C ASN A 177 -18.27 0.67 -13.34
N ALA A 178 -18.54 1.97 -13.44
CA ALA A 178 -19.89 2.51 -13.41
C ALA A 178 -20.71 1.82 -14.51
N ARG A 179 -21.65 0.98 -14.10
CA ARG A 179 -22.58 0.30 -15.01
C ARG A 179 -23.99 0.45 -14.48
N ALA A 180 -24.90 0.74 -15.38
CA ALA A 180 -26.32 0.61 -15.11
C ALA A 180 -26.82 -0.80 -15.46
N VAL A 181 -26.08 -1.56 -16.27
CA VAL A 181 -26.53 -2.85 -16.83
C VAL A 181 -25.87 -4.04 -16.13
N PHE A 182 -26.68 -5.04 -15.80
CA PHE A 182 -26.27 -6.27 -15.14
C PHE A 182 -26.83 -7.49 -15.90
N GLY A 183 -25.96 -8.41 -16.30
CA GLY A 183 -26.32 -9.53 -17.18
C GLY A 183 -25.35 -9.66 -18.34
N GLY A 184 -25.66 -10.55 -19.29
CA GLY A 184 -24.79 -10.86 -20.44
C GLY A 184 -25.33 -10.36 -21.79
N ASP A 185 -26.56 -9.89 -21.84
CA ASP A 185 -27.21 -9.51 -23.11
C ASP A 185 -26.96 -8.04 -23.43
N SER A 186 -26.66 -7.75 -24.70
CA SER A 186 -26.63 -6.39 -25.23
C SER A 186 -27.96 -6.08 -25.89
N ALA A 187 -28.48 -4.87 -25.67
CA ALA A 187 -29.71 -4.40 -26.30
C ALA A 187 -29.61 -2.96 -26.80
N SER A 188 -30.38 -2.68 -27.84
CA SER A 188 -30.64 -1.37 -28.40
C SER A 188 -31.78 -0.69 -27.64
N PHE A 189 -31.56 0.54 -27.18
CA PHE A 189 -32.60 1.32 -26.49
C PHE A 189 -33.83 1.62 -27.37
N GLU A 190 -33.67 1.57 -28.69
CA GLU A 190 -34.72 1.94 -29.65
C GLU A 190 -35.47 0.72 -30.20
N ASN A 191 -34.76 -0.37 -30.48
CA ASN A 191 -35.33 -1.50 -31.20
C ASN A 191 -35.83 -2.62 -30.29
N ASP A 192 -35.27 -2.77 -29.08
CA ASP A 192 -35.61 -3.87 -28.19
C ASP A 192 -36.73 -3.52 -27.21
N GLU A 193 -37.41 -4.56 -26.73
CA GLU A 193 -38.47 -4.46 -25.72
C GLU A 193 -37.89 -4.56 -24.31
N PHE A 194 -38.38 -3.70 -23.42
CA PHE A 194 -37.98 -3.66 -22.01
C PHE A 194 -39.19 -3.91 -21.10
N ILE A 195 -38.94 -4.51 -19.94
CA ILE A 195 -39.93 -4.64 -18.87
C ILE A 195 -39.52 -3.67 -17.77
N LEU A 196 -40.25 -2.57 -17.63
CA LEU A 196 -40.05 -1.70 -16.48
C LEU A 196 -40.93 -2.18 -15.35
N PHE A 197 -40.37 -2.35 -14.16
CA PHE A 197 -41.11 -2.91 -13.04
C PHE A 197 -40.69 -2.30 -11.70
N ASP A 198 -41.60 -2.42 -10.75
CA ASP A 198 -41.47 -1.94 -9.37
C ASP A 198 -42.18 -2.93 -8.43
N LEU A 199 -41.71 -3.00 -7.18
CA LEU A 199 -42.26 -3.87 -6.14
C LEU A 199 -42.64 -3.09 -4.89
N GLU A 200 -43.81 -3.43 -4.34
CA GLU A 200 -44.13 -3.12 -2.94
C GLU A 200 -43.84 -4.32 -2.05
N THR A 201 -43.31 -4.07 -0.86
CA THR A 201 -42.79 -5.12 0.03
C THR A 201 -43.11 -4.83 1.49
N THR A 202 -43.08 -5.87 2.34
CA THR A 202 -43.28 -5.73 3.80
C THR A 202 -42.09 -5.10 4.53
N GLY A 203 -41.02 -4.71 3.81
CA GLY A 203 -39.84 -4.07 4.35
C GLY A 203 -38.65 -4.14 3.40
N LEU A 204 -37.46 -3.72 3.84
CA LEU A 204 -36.35 -3.45 2.93
C LEU A 204 -35.46 -4.65 2.58
N SER A 205 -35.67 -5.80 3.23
CA SER A 205 -34.74 -6.93 3.15
C SER A 205 -35.41 -8.18 2.57
N PRO A 206 -34.94 -8.72 1.44
CA PRO A 206 -35.49 -9.96 0.87
C PRO A 206 -35.20 -11.19 1.75
N LEU A 207 -34.39 -11.08 2.81
CA LEU A 207 -34.12 -12.19 3.73
C LEU A 207 -35.18 -12.34 4.82
N SER A 208 -35.89 -11.26 5.16
CA SER A 208 -36.81 -11.20 6.29
C SER A 208 -38.16 -10.58 5.95
N CYS A 209 -38.33 -10.09 4.72
CA CYS A 209 -39.52 -9.43 4.23
C CYS A 209 -39.98 -10.11 2.94
N GLU A 210 -41.23 -9.85 2.56
CA GLU A 210 -41.96 -10.51 1.48
C GLU A 210 -42.61 -9.49 0.56
N ILE A 211 -42.96 -9.91 -0.66
CA ILE A 211 -43.58 -9.05 -1.70
C ILE A 211 -45.08 -8.88 -1.40
N THR A 212 -45.61 -7.67 -1.60
CA THR A 212 -47.06 -7.36 -1.44
C THR A 212 -47.73 -6.93 -2.75
N GLU A 213 -46.99 -6.38 -3.71
CA GLU A 213 -47.50 -6.04 -5.06
C GLU A 213 -46.34 -6.14 -6.08
N ILE A 214 -46.64 -6.60 -7.29
CA ILE A 214 -45.75 -6.53 -8.45
C ILE A 214 -46.44 -5.71 -9.53
N GLY A 215 -45.79 -4.63 -9.98
CA GLY A 215 -46.24 -3.84 -11.12
C GLY A 215 -45.19 -3.80 -12.21
N ALA A 216 -45.60 -4.01 -13.46
CA ALA A 216 -44.69 -3.99 -14.59
C ALA A 216 -45.36 -3.54 -15.88
N VAL A 217 -44.58 -2.94 -16.78
CA VAL A 217 -45.02 -2.51 -18.10
C VAL A 217 -44.05 -2.98 -19.18
N LEU A 218 -44.61 -3.48 -20.27
CA LEU A 218 -43.87 -3.76 -21.49
C LEU A 218 -43.70 -2.45 -22.26
N TYR A 219 -42.46 -2.11 -22.56
CA TYR A 219 -42.08 -0.82 -23.14
C TYR A 219 -41.24 -1.00 -24.40
N GLN A 220 -41.49 -0.17 -25.40
CA GLN A 220 -40.62 -0.03 -26.56
C GLN A 220 -40.64 1.43 -27.04
N ASN A 221 -39.46 2.06 -27.14
CA ASN A 221 -39.25 3.39 -27.73
C ASN A 221 -40.24 4.50 -27.29
N GLY A 222 -40.60 4.55 -26.01
CA GLY A 222 -41.51 5.57 -25.47
C GLY A 222 -42.98 5.16 -25.40
N GLU A 223 -43.34 4.01 -25.94
CA GLU A 223 -44.70 3.46 -25.90
C GLU A 223 -44.81 2.31 -24.89
N ILE A 224 -45.90 2.29 -24.13
CA ILE A 224 -46.27 1.17 -23.25
C ILE A 224 -47.18 0.24 -24.06
N LEU A 225 -46.69 -0.97 -24.33
CA LEU A 225 -47.36 -1.97 -25.17
C LEU A 225 -48.30 -2.87 -24.37
N ASP A 226 -47.93 -3.21 -23.13
CA ASP A 226 -48.70 -4.10 -22.27
C ASP A 226 -48.43 -3.81 -20.77
N ARG A 227 -49.30 -4.31 -19.89
CA ARG A 227 -49.23 -4.08 -18.44
C ARG A 227 -49.43 -5.38 -17.68
N PHE A 228 -48.67 -5.54 -16.60
CA PHE A 228 -48.82 -6.61 -15.63
C PHE A 228 -48.94 -5.99 -14.23
N SER A 229 -49.92 -6.44 -13.47
CA SER A 229 -50.15 -5.98 -12.11
C SER A 229 -50.76 -7.11 -11.31
N THR A 230 -50.18 -7.44 -10.16
CA THR A 230 -50.75 -8.44 -9.26
C THR A 230 -50.44 -8.07 -7.81
N PHE A 231 -51.45 -8.18 -6.94
CA PHE A 231 -51.20 -8.23 -5.51
C PHE A 231 -50.56 -9.56 -5.15
N VAL A 232 -49.80 -9.58 -4.06
CA VAL A 232 -49.13 -10.77 -3.57
C VAL A 232 -49.49 -10.95 -2.11
N ASN A 233 -49.95 -12.14 -1.75
CA ASN A 233 -50.12 -12.50 -0.35
C ASN A 233 -48.74 -12.81 0.25
N PRO A 234 -48.17 -11.94 1.12
CA PRO A 234 -46.82 -12.13 1.63
C PRO A 234 -46.72 -13.32 2.60
N GLY A 235 -47.83 -13.92 3.04
CA GLY A 235 -47.84 -15.01 4.03
C GLY A 235 -47.43 -14.58 5.44
N ILE A 236 -47.15 -13.29 5.64
CA ILE A 236 -46.80 -12.66 6.92
C ILE A 236 -47.60 -11.36 7.11
N PRO A 237 -47.88 -10.93 8.35
CA PRO A 237 -48.58 -9.67 8.59
C PRO A 237 -47.82 -8.46 8.03
N ILE A 238 -48.51 -7.57 7.32
CA ILE A 238 -47.91 -6.34 6.78
C ILE A 238 -47.71 -5.33 7.93
N PRO A 239 -46.48 -4.83 8.17
CA PRO A 239 -46.23 -3.85 9.23
C PRO A 239 -46.99 -2.53 9.02
N GLN A 240 -47.54 -1.95 10.09
CA GLN A 240 -48.38 -0.73 10.01
C GLN A 240 -47.67 0.48 9.37
N ASN A 241 -46.35 0.59 9.53
CA ASN A 241 -45.57 1.63 8.87
C ASN A 241 -45.54 1.45 7.34
N ILE A 242 -45.58 0.21 6.84
CA ILE A 242 -45.66 -0.10 5.40
C ILE A 242 -47.07 0.16 4.87
N VAL A 243 -48.11 -0.24 5.62
CA VAL A 243 -49.51 0.07 5.28
C VAL A 243 -49.72 1.58 5.15
N SER A 244 -49.10 2.37 6.03
CA SER A 244 -49.20 3.83 6.02
C SER A 244 -48.53 4.49 4.80
N ILE A 245 -47.57 3.80 4.17
CA ILE A 245 -46.85 4.29 3.00
C ILE A 245 -47.54 3.82 1.72
N THR A 246 -47.82 2.52 1.62
CA THR A 246 -48.31 1.86 0.40
C THR A 246 -49.82 1.83 0.28
N GLY A 247 -50.54 1.97 1.40
CA GLY A 247 -51.98 1.75 1.46
C GLY A 247 -52.41 0.29 1.32
N ILE A 248 -51.47 -0.65 1.14
CA ILE A 248 -51.77 -2.08 1.00
C ILE A 248 -52.01 -2.69 2.39
N THR A 249 -53.18 -3.31 2.58
CA THR A 249 -53.57 -3.96 3.84
C THR A 249 -53.59 -5.48 3.72
N ASP A 250 -53.47 -6.20 4.84
CA ASP A 250 -53.59 -7.67 4.86
C ASP A 250 -54.92 -8.14 4.21
N ASP A 251 -56.00 -7.37 4.39
CA ASP A 251 -57.30 -7.67 3.79
C ASP A 251 -57.32 -7.57 2.26
N MET A 252 -56.48 -6.71 1.67
CA MET A 252 -56.37 -6.55 0.21
C MET A 252 -55.64 -7.71 -0.44
N VAL A 253 -54.67 -8.30 0.27
CA VAL A 253 -53.77 -9.32 -0.29
C VAL A 253 -54.11 -10.74 0.14
N LYS A 254 -55.03 -10.95 1.09
CA LYS A 254 -55.33 -12.29 1.64
C LYS A 254 -55.72 -13.34 0.58
N ASP A 255 -56.43 -12.92 -0.47
CA ASP A 255 -56.93 -13.79 -1.54
C ASP A 255 -56.01 -13.73 -2.79
N ALA A 256 -54.91 -12.97 -2.72
CA ALA A 256 -53.95 -12.83 -3.80
C ALA A 256 -53.00 -14.04 -3.89
N PRO A 257 -52.34 -14.26 -5.04
CA PRO A 257 -51.37 -15.34 -5.20
C PRO A 257 -50.23 -15.26 -4.17
N LEU A 258 -49.71 -16.41 -3.75
CA LEU A 258 -48.50 -16.48 -2.93
C LEU A 258 -47.27 -16.00 -3.74
N PRO A 259 -46.15 -15.61 -3.08
CA PRO A 259 -45.01 -15.01 -3.77
C PRO A 259 -44.46 -15.91 -4.87
N LYS A 260 -44.44 -17.23 -4.64
CA LYS A 260 -44.06 -18.24 -5.63
C LYS A 260 -44.85 -18.15 -6.94
N ASP A 261 -46.17 -18.00 -6.85
CA ASP A 261 -47.07 -18.04 -8.01
C ASP A 261 -47.06 -16.68 -8.71
N ALA A 262 -47.11 -15.58 -7.95
CA ALA A 262 -47.00 -14.23 -8.46
C ALA A 262 -45.69 -14.00 -9.24
N VAL A 263 -44.55 -14.43 -8.68
CA VAL A 263 -43.24 -14.31 -9.36
C VAL A 263 -43.19 -15.21 -10.59
N LYS A 264 -43.80 -16.39 -10.57
CA LYS A 264 -43.85 -17.27 -11.76
C LYS A 264 -44.65 -16.62 -12.89
N GLU A 265 -45.78 -15.99 -12.58
CA GLU A 265 -46.58 -15.23 -13.56
C GLU A 265 -45.81 -14.03 -14.10
N PHE A 266 -45.15 -13.27 -13.21
CA PHE A 266 -44.29 -12.15 -13.60
C PHE A 266 -43.16 -12.59 -14.54
N LEU A 267 -42.41 -13.66 -14.22
CA LEU A 267 -41.36 -14.19 -15.10
C LEU A 267 -41.91 -14.64 -16.46
N SER A 268 -43.13 -15.20 -16.48
CA SER A 268 -43.79 -15.56 -17.73
C SER A 268 -44.13 -14.34 -18.59
N PHE A 269 -44.53 -13.22 -17.95
CA PHE A 269 -44.75 -11.94 -18.63
C PHE A 269 -43.42 -11.36 -19.16
N CYS A 270 -42.35 -11.43 -18.37
CA CYS A 270 -41.04 -10.93 -18.75
C CYS A 270 -40.41 -11.71 -19.92
N GLY A 271 -40.54 -13.04 -19.94
CA GLY A 271 -39.82 -13.89 -20.89
C GLY A 271 -38.31 -13.68 -20.76
N ASN A 272 -37.60 -13.53 -21.89
CA ASN A 272 -36.16 -13.24 -21.93
C ASN A 272 -35.84 -11.74 -22.07
N ARG A 273 -36.84 -10.86 -21.90
CA ARG A 273 -36.65 -9.41 -22.06
C ARG A 273 -35.82 -8.83 -20.92
N ILE A 274 -35.27 -7.65 -21.18
CA ILE A 274 -34.48 -6.92 -20.18
C ILE A 274 -35.40 -6.27 -19.18
N LEU A 275 -35.05 -6.41 -17.90
CA LEU A 275 -35.78 -5.77 -16.81
C LEU A 275 -35.17 -4.39 -16.52
N VAL A 276 -35.99 -3.40 -16.22
CA VAL A 276 -35.55 -2.06 -15.86
C VAL A 276 -36.26 -1.68 -14.57
N ALA A 277 -35.50 -1.30 -13.55
CA ALA A 277 -36.06 -0.90 -12.27
C ALA A 277 -35.31 0.32 -11.72
N HIS A 278 -35.95 1.01 -10.78
CA HIS A 278 -35.38 2.17 -10.10
C HIS A 278 -34.79 1.72 -8.78
N ASN A 279 -33.44 1.64 -8.70
CA ASN A 279 -32.72 0.87 -7.68
C ASN A 279 -32.85 -0.64 -7.89
N ALA A 280 -32.63 -1.10 -9.13
CA ALA A 280 -32.94 -2.46 -9.58
C ALA A 280 -32.39 -3.60 -8.70
N SER A 281 -31.28 -3.39 -7.97
CA SER A 281 -30.74 -4.35 -6.99
C SER A 281 -31.75 -4.74 -5.90
N PHE A 282 -32.62 -3.81 -5.50
CA PHE A 282 -33.69 -4.02 -4.54
C PHE A 282 -34.76 -4.95 -5.11
N ASP A 283 -35.42 -4.54 -6.19
CA ASP A 283 -36.55 -5.26 -6.77
C ASP A 283 -36.15 -6.64 -7.27
N THR A 284 -35.05 -6.71 -8.03
CA THR A 284 -34.52 -7.99 -8.52
C THR A 284 -34.03 -8.89 -7.38
N GLY A 285 -33.66 -8.33 -6.22
CA GLY A 285 -33.28 -9.07 -5.03
C GLY A 285 -34.44 -9.90 -4.47
N PHE A 286 -35.63 -9.31 -4.36
CA PHE A 286 -36.85 -10.01 -3.94
C PHE A 286 -37.27 -11.08 -4.95
N ILE A 287 -37.31 -10.74 -6.23
CA ILE A 287 -37.64 -11.72 -7.29
C ILE A 287 -36.67 -12.89 -7.26
N ARG A 288 -35.37 -12.62 -7.16
CA ARG A 288 -34.33 -13.65 -7.13
C ARG A 288 -34.45 -14.55 -5.91
N LYS A 289 -34.74 -13.99 -4.72
CA LYS A 289 -34.96 -14.80 -3.50
C LYS A 289 -36.09 -15.81 -3.71
N VAL A 290 -37.24 -15.35 -4.21
CA VAL A 290 -38.38 -16.22 -4.49
C VAL A 290 -38.02 -17.27 -5.54
N CYS A 291 -37.24 -16.90 -6.57
CA CYS A 291 -36.74 -17.85 -7.56
C CYS A 291 -35.82 -18.91 -6.95
N GLU A 292 -34.87 -18.51 -6.11
CA GLU A 292 -33.92 -19.41 -5.44
C GLU A 292 -34.64 -20.41 -4.53
N ASP A 293 -35.59 -19.94 -3.72
CA ASP A 293 -36.37 -20.79 -2.80
C ASP A 293 -37.25 -21.82 -3.53
N ASN A 294 -37.61 -21.54 -4.77
CA ASN A 294 -38.54 -22.36 -5.56
C ASN A 294 -37.88 -23.07 -6.76
N GLY A 295 -36.56 -22.92 -6.93
CA GLY A 295 -35.80 -23.54 -8.02
C GLY A 295 -36.11 -22.96 -9.41
N TYR A 296 -36.54 -21.71 -9.52
CA TYR A 296 -36.78 -21.04 -10.79
C TYR A 296 -35.48 -20.38 -11.31
N PRO A 297 -35.16 -20.49 -12.61
CA PRO A 297 -34.03 -19.77 -13.17
C PRO A 297 -34.35 -18.28 -13.33
N PHE A 298 -33.52 -17.41 -12.75
CA PHE A 298 -33.55 -15.97 -13.01
C PHE A 298 -32.34 -15.58 -13.88
N LYS A 299 -32.59 -15.37 -15.18
CA LYS A 299 -31.53 -15.15 -16.19
C LYS A 299 -31.59 -13.79 -16.88
N ASN A 300 -32.64 -13.01 -16.62
CA ASN A 300 -32.86 -11.75 -17.30
C ASN A 300 -31.73 -10.77 -17.00
N THR A 301 -31.22 -10.16 -18.07
CA THR A 301 -30.40 -8.95 -17.96
C THR A 301 -31.28 -7.84 -17.38
N TYR A 302 -30.74 -7.00 -16.49
CA TYR A 302 -31.46 -5.89 -15.88
C TYR A 302 -30.67 -4.58 -15.86
N LEU A 303 -31.39 -3.46 -15.87
CA LEU A 303 -30.84 -2.10 -15.86
C LEU A 303 -31.32 -1.33 -14.62
N ASP A 304 -30.40 -0.71 -13.91
CA ASP A 304 -30.66 0.20 -12.80
C ASP A 304 -30.70 1.67 -13.26
N THR A 305 -31.89 2.25 -13.22
CA THR A 305 -32.09 3.64 -13.64
C THR A 305 -31.53 4.67 -12.67
N VAL A 306 -31.21 4.31 -11.41
CA VAL A 306 -30.52 5.23 -10.49
C VAL A 306 -29.09 5.44 -10.97
N ALA A 307 -28.37 4.35 -11.29
CA ALA A 307 -27.04 4.41 -11.87
C ALA A 307 -27.05 5.15 -13.21
N LEU A 308 -28.06 4.88 -14.06
CA LEU A 308 -28.22 5.58 -15.32
C LEU A 308 -28.47 7.09 -15.13
N SER A 309 -29.34 7.46 -14.19
CA SER A 309 -29.68 8.86 -13.93
C SER A 309 -28.50 9.67 -13.39
N ARG A 310 -27.61 9.06 -12.59
CA ARG A 310 -26.36 9.69 -12.15
C ARG A 310 -25.42 10.03 -13.30
N TYR A 311 -25.39 9.17 -14.32
CA TYR A 311 -24.60 9.39 -15.52
C TYR A 311 -25.25 10.46 -16.41
N VAL A 312 -26.52 10.27 -16.77
CA VAL A 312 -27.23 11.12 -17.73
C VAL A 312 -27.57 12.50 -17.14
N ASN A 313 -27.77 12.62 -15.83
CA ASN A 313 -28.17 13.85 -15.16
C ASN A 313 -27.18 14.26 -14.05
N PRO A 314 -25.92 14.63 -14.38
CA PRO A 314 -24.89 14.91 -13.39
C PRO A 314 -25.20 16.12 -12.49
N ASP A 315 -26.11 17.00 -12.91
CA ASP A 315 -26.51 18.20 -12.15
C ASP A 315 -27.53 17.91 -11.03
N LEU A 316 -28.15 16.72 -11.03
CA LEU A 316 -29.14 16.33 -10.03
C LEU A 316 -28.45 15.88 -8.73
N LYS A 317 -28.83 16.48 -7.60
CA LYS A 317 -28.26 16.11 -6.27
C LYS A 317 -28.89 14.83 -5.69
N ARG A 318 -30.11 14.51 -6.09
CA ARG A 318 -30.90 13.36 -5.62
C ARG A 318 -31.53 12.68 -6.83
N HIS A 319 -31.51 11.35 -6.83
CA HIS A 319 -32.00 10.54 -7.95
C HIS A 319 -33.13 9.61 -7.49
N ARG A 320 -34.07 10.14 -6.72
CA ARG A 320 -35.32 9.42 -6.40
C ARG A 320 -36.30 9.58 -7.57
N LEU A 321 -37.24 8.66 -7.70
CA LEU A 321 -38.21 8.64 -8.80
C LEU A 321 -39.00 9.95 -8.90
N ASP A 322 -39.50 10.47 -7.77
CA ASP A 322 -40.19 11.76 -7.64
C ASP A 322 -39.32 12.94 -8.15
N THR A 323 -38.07 12.98 -7.71
CA THR A 323 -37.12 14.05 -8.01
C THR A 323 -36.79 14.09 -9.50
N ILE A 324 -36.65 12.92 -10.13
CA ILE A 324 -36.34 12.81 -11.57
C ILE A 324 -37.59 13.16 -12.40
N THR A 325 -38.77 12.76 -11.93
CA THR A 325 -40.05 13.11 -12.56
C THR A 325 -40.24 14.63 -12.59
N GLU A 326 -39.98 15.31 -11.47
CA GLU A 326 -39.99 16.78 -11.38
C GLU A 326 -38.94 17.42 -12.29
N TYR A 327 -37.72 16.87 -12.33
CA TYR A 327 -36.62 17.38 -13.14
C TYR A 327 -36.96 17.37 -14.65
N TYR A 328 -37.55 16.27 -15.14
CA TYR A 328 -38.01 16.16 -16.52
C TYR A 328 -39.38 16.80 -16.78
N ARG A 329 -40.02 17.37 -15.76
CA ARG A 329 -41.35 18.01 -15.84
C ARG A 329 -42.44 17.05 -16.34
N LEU A 330 -42.38 15.80 -15.89
CA LEU A 330 -43.38 14.78 -16.19
C LEU A 330 -44.60 14.97 -15.29
N GLU A 331 -45.76 14.47 -15.71
CA GLU A 331 -47.01 14.55 -14.93
C GLU A 331 -46.87 13.84 -13.58
N THR A 332 -47.48 14.40 -12.54
CA THR A 332 -47.55 13.80 -11.21
C THR A 332 -48.37 12.51 -11.24
N PHE A 333 -47.83 11.45 -10.64
CA PHE A 333 -48.48 10.14 -10.49
C PHE A 333 -48.72 9.84 -9.01
N ASN A 334 -49.53 8.83 -8.73
CA ASN A 334 -49.78 8.38 -7.36
C ASN A 334 -48.64 7.48 -6.91
N HIS A 335 -47.77 7.99 -6.04
CA HIS A 335 -46.65 7.22 -5.52
C HIS A 335 -47.16 6.08 -4.63
N HIS A 336 -46.47 4.95 -4.66
CA HIS A 336 -46.74 3.74 -3.87
C HIS A 336 -47.83 2.80 -4.41
N ARG A 337 -48.00 2.81 -5.74
CA ARG A 337 -48.63 1.71 -6.48
C ARG A 337 -47.64 1.20 -7.50
N ALA A 338 -47.28 -0.07 -7.42
CA ALA A 338 -46.19 -0.63 -8.21
C ALA A 338 -46.39 -0.44 -9.73
N THR A 339 -47.64 -0.43 -10.21
CA THR A 339 -47.92 -0.24 -11.65
C THR A 339 -47.78 1.23 -12.07
N ASP A 340 -48.20 2.18 -11.23
CA ASP A 340 -48.08 3.62 -11.52
C ASP A 340 -46.61 4.04 -11.50
N ASP A 341 -45.83 3.51 -10.56
CA ASP A 341 -44.39 3.74 -10.44
C ASP A 341 -43.62 3.13 -11.64
N ALA A 342 -44.01 1.94 -12.12
CA ALA A 342 -43.46 1.34 -13.33
C ALA A 342 -43.76 2.16 -14.61
N GLU A 343 -44.95 2.77 -14.72
CA GLU A 343 -45.28 3.69 -15.81
C GLU A 343 -44.46 4.98 -15.76
N ALA A 344 -44.35 5.60 -14.57
CA ALA A 344 -43.53 6.78 -14.35
C ALA A 344 -42.06 6.50 -14.70
N LEU A 345 -41.56 5.33 -14.30
CA LEU A 345 -40.25 4.84 -14.68
C LEU A 345 -40.09 4.72 -16.20
N GLY A 346 -41.11 4.24 -16.92
CA GLY A 346 -41.11 4.16 -18.39
C GLY A 346 -40.93 5.53 -19.06
N ARG A 347 -41.62 6.55 -18.54
CA ARG A 347 -41.50 7.94 -19.02
C ARG A 347 -40.11 8.52 -18.72
N ILE A 348 -39.61 8.31 -17.50
CA ILE A 348 -38.26 8.72 -17.10
C ILE A 348 -37.19 8.04 -17.96
N PHE A 349 -37.34 6.74 -18.19
CA PHE A 349 -36.43 5.94 -19.02
C PHE A 349 -36.41 6.44 -20.47
N HIS A 350 -37.56 6.83 -21.02
CA HIS A 350 -37.62 7.47 -22.34
C HIS A 350 -36.81 8.78 -22.40
N CYS A 351 -36.95 9.66 -21.41
CA CYS A 351 -36.18 10.91 -21.34
C CYS A 351 -34.67 10.64 -21.23
N MET A 352 -34.26 9.66 -20.42
CA MET A 352 -32.85 9.28 -20.32
C MET A 352 -32.32 8.69 -21.63
N CYS A 353 -33.08 7.82 -22.30
CA CYS A 353 -32.70 7.27 -23.61
C CYS A 353 -32.59 8.35 -24.69
N ALA A 354 -33.43 9.39 -24.65
CA ALA A 354 -33.32 10.53 -25.56
C ALA A 354 -31.97 11.27 -25.37
N ARG A 355 -31.57 11.53 -24.12
CA ARG A 355 -30.28 12.16 -23.81
C ARG A 355 -29.09 11.29 -24.20
N LEU A 356 -29.14 9.98 -23.95
CA LEU A 356 -28.10 9.04 -24.37
C LEU A 356 -27.88 9.07 -25.89
N ARG A 357 -28.96 9.19 -26.68
CA ARG A 357 -28.88 9.33 -28.14
C ARG A 357 -28.16 10.60 -28.57
N GLU A 358 -28.33 11.72 -27.87
CA GLU A 358 -27.60 12.97 -28.14
C GLU A 358 -26.09 12.80 -27.94
N GLU A 359 -25.68 11.91 -27.04
CA GLU A 359 -24.28 11.53 -26.78
C GLU A 359 -23.77 10.37 -27.66
N GLY A 360 -24.60 9.86 -28.59
CA GLY A 360 -24.25 8.74 -29.47
C GLY A 360 -24.28 7.36 -28.79
N VAL A 361 -24.84 7.26 -27.58
CA VAL A 361 -25.02 6.00 -26.85
C VAL A 361 -26.34 5.34 -27.28
N THR A 362 -26.26 4.32 -28.12
CA THR A 362 -27.43 3.69 -28.76
C THR A 362 -27.77 2.29 -28.22
N ASN A 363 -26.85 1.67 -27.48
CA ASN A 363 -27.00 0.34 -26.92
C ASN A 363 -26.23 0.20 -25.60
N PHE A 364 -26.39 -0.95 -24.94
CA PHE A 364 -25.78 -1.24 -23.63
C PHE A 364 -24.25 -1.30 -23.66
N GLU A 365 -23.64 -1.76 -24.76
CA GLU A 365 -22.19 -1.80 -24.91
C GLU A 365 -21.60 -0.38 -24.92
N TYR A 366 -22.19 0.52 -25.70
CA TYR A 366 -21.80 1.92 -25.72
C TYR A 366 -22.08 2.62 -24.40
N LEU A 367 -23.18 2.30 -23.71
CA LEU A 367 -23.49 2.86 -22.40
C LEU A 367 -22.41 2.49 -21.37
N ASN A 368 -22.07 1.21 -21.27
CA ASN A 368 -21.06 0.75 -20.32
C ASN A 368 -19.69 1.41 -20.59
N ARG A 369 -19.32 1.58 -21.87
CA ARG A 369 -18.11 2.29 -22.25
C ARG A 369 -18.15 3.76 -21.84
N ALA A 370 -19.23 4.46 -22.16
CA ALA A 370 -19.37 5.90 -21.87
C ALA A 370 -19.42 6.18 -20.36
N MET A 371 -20.15 5.36 -19.59
CA MET A 371 -20.18 5.45 -18.13
C MET A 371 -18.79 5.25 -17.52
N SER A 372 -18.05 4.25 -17.99
CA SER A 372 -16.67 3.98 -17.53
C SER A 372 -15.71 5.12 -17.88
N GLU A 373 -15.84 5.73 -19.07
CA GLU A 373 -15.03 6.88 -19.50
C GLU A 373 -15.32 8.16 -18.70
N SER A 374 -16.55 8.33 -18.23
CA SER A 374 -16.98 9.51 -17.46
C SER A 374 -16.73 9.43 -15.95
N ALA A 375 -16.48 8.22 -15.42
CA ALA A 375 -16.28 8.02 -13.99
C ALA A 375 -14.97 8.68 -13.55
N ASP A 376 -15.02 9.55 -12.54
CA ASP A 376 -13.83 10.14 -11.92
C ASP A 376 -13.42 9.30 -10.69
N PRO A 377 -12.36 8.47 -10.77
CA PRO A 377 -11.96 7.60 -9.66
C PRO A 377 -11.55 8.38 -8.39
N LYS A 378 -11.23 9.67 -8.52
CA LYS A 378 -10.86 10.52 -7.38
C LYS A 378 -12.04 10.91 -6.51
N LYS A 379 -13.28 10.77 -7.01
CA LYS A 379 -14.52 11.14 -6.30
C LYS A 379 -15.33 9.94 -5.81
N LEU A 380 -15.06 8.76 -6.36
CA LEU A 380 -15.75 7.53 -5.97
C LEU A 380 -15.37 7.06 -4.56
N PRO A 381 -16.21 6.22 -3.92
CA PRO A 381 -15.86 5.55 -2.67
C PRO A 381 -14.58 4.75 -2.82
N SER A 382 -13.74 4.79 -1.78
CA SER A 382 -12.48 4.05 -1.72
C SER A 382 -12.60 2.95 -0.68
N TYR A 383 -12.11 1.77 -1.02
CA TYR A 383 -12.06 0.59 -0.17
C TYR A 383 -10.62 0.10 -0.04
N HIS A 384 -10.34 -0.72 0.97
CA HIS A 384 -9.06 -1.41 1.04
C HIS A 384 -9.08 -2.68 0.17
N ILE A 385 -7.90 -3.05 -0.35
CA ILE A 385 -7.68 -4.28 -1.11
C ILE A 385 -6.27 -4.81 -0.83
N VAL A 386 -6.10 -6.11 -0.66
CA VAL A 386 -4.75 -6.69 -0.53
C VAL A 386 -4.29 -7.19 -1.89
N LEU A 387 -3.11 -6.75 -2.31
CA LEU A 387 -2.45 -7.20 -3.54
C LEU A 387 -1.16 -7.92 -3.17
N LEU A 388 -1.10 -9.22 -3.40
CA LEU A 388 0.11 -10.03 -3.19
C LEU A 388 0.74 -10.35 -4.54
N VAL A 389 2.06 -10.24 -4.63
CA VAL A 389 2.82 -10.56 -5.83
C VAL A 389 3.03 -12.07 -5.93
N GLU A 390 2.51 -12.69 -6.99
CA GLU A 390 2.69 -14.13 -7.27
C GLU A 390 4.01 -14.41 -8.00
N ASN A 391 4.42 -13.52 -8.91
CA ASN A 391 5.62 -13.69 -9.75
C ASN A 391 6.19 -12.33 -10.23
N ASP A 392 7.27 -12.36 -11.03
CA ASP A 392 7.95 -11.14 -11.52
C ASP A 392 7.06 -10.25 -12.41
N ILE A 393 6.06 -10.82 -13.11
CA ILE A 393 5.07 -10.03 -13.88
C ILE A 393 4.22 -9.23 -12.90
N GLY A 394 3.75 -9.88 -11.84
CA GLY A 394 3.04 -9.25 -10.74
C GLY A 394 3.84 -8.13 -10.08
N LEU A 395 5.14 -8.33 -9.86
CA LEU A 395 6.00 -7.32 -9.24
C LEU A 395 6.04 -6.04 -10.08
N LYS A 396 6.24 -6.21 -11.39
CA LYS A 396 6.24 -5.10 -12.36
C LYS A 396 4.87 -4.43 -12.44
N ASN A 397 3.80 -5.20 -12.38
CA ASN A 397 2.43 -4.67 -12.39
C ASN A 397 2.12 -3.90 -11.10
N LEU A 398 2.56 -4.38 -9.94
CA LEU A 398 2.42 -3.67 -8.68
C LEU A 398 3.18 -2.34 -8.71
N TYR A 399 4.39 -2.30 -9.29
CA TYR A 399 5.13 -1.05 -9.51
C TYR A 399 4.37 -0.05 -10.41
N LYS A 400 3.69 -0.53 -11.46
CA LYS A 400 2.85 0.32 -12.30
C LYS A 400 1.62 0.83 -11.56
N LEU A 401 0.96 -0.02 -10.78
CA LEU A 401 -0.23 0.32 -10.01
C LEU A 401 0.08 1.39 -8.96
N VAL A 402 1.13 1.19 -8.16
CA VAL A 402 1.55 2.19 -7.15
C VAL A 402 2.01 3.50 -7.83
N SER A 403 2.70 3.43 -8.97
CA SER A 403 3.11 4.65 -9.68
C SER A 403 1.91 5.43 -10.19
N ALA A 404 0.96 4.75 -10.84
CA ALA A 404 -0.24 5.38 -11.38
C ALA A 404 -1.16 5.93 -10.27
N SER A 405 -1.24 5.24 -9.12
CA SER A 405 -2.06 5.68 -8.00
C SER A 405 -1.56 7.00 -7.38
N TYR A 406 -0.24 7.22 -7.35
CA TYR A 406 0.35 8.50 -6.93
C TYR A 406 0.36 9.57 -8.03
N LEU A 407 0.62 9.21 -9.29
CA LEU A 407 0.79 10.19 -10.36
C LEU A 407 -0.52 10.67 -10.97
N HIS A 408 -1.51 9.78 -11.10
CA HIS A 408 -2.73 10.05 -11.88
C HIS A 408 -3.98 10.07 -11.01
N TYR A 409 -4.08 9.19 -10.02
CA TYR A 409 -5.31 8.95 -9.25
C TYR A 409 -5.21 9.37 -7.77
N PHE A 410 -4.17 10.11 -7.41
CA PHE A 410 -4.00 10.59 -6.05
C PHE A 410 -5.09 11.60 -5.68
N ASN A 411 -5.64 11.42 -4.48
CA ASN A 411 -6.49 12.39 -3.82
C ASN A 411 -6.00 12.55 -2.36
N ARG A 412 -6.80 12.20 -1.35
CA ARG A 412 -6.30 12.07 0.03
C ARG A 412 -5.32 10.89 0.16
N ASN A 413 -5.59 9.82 -0.58
CA ASN A 413 -4.82 8.57 -0.62
C ASN A 413 -4.51 8.20 -2.09
N PRO A 414 -3.48 7.38 -2.36
CA PRO A 414 -3.13 6.92 -3.71
C PRO A 414 -4.11 5.82 -4.18
N ARG A 415 -5.12 6.20 -4.97
CA ARG A 415 -6.23 5.31 -5.35
C ARG A 415 -5.94 4.45 -6.57
N ILE A 416 -6.49 3.24 -6.61
CA ILE A 416 -6.35 2.26 -7.68
C ILE A 416 -7.74 1.99 -8.26
N PRO A 417 -8.05 2.51 -9.46
CA PRO A 417 -9.28 2.18 -10.17
C PRO A 417 -9.31 0.69 -10.54
N LYS A 418 -10.49 0.06 -10.45
CA LYS A 418 -10.72 -1.34 -10.82
C LYS A 418 -10.34 -1.63 -12.26
N SER A 419 -10.70 -0.75 -13.19
CA SER A 419 -10.32 -0.87 -14.60
C SER A 419 -8.81 -0.89 -14.82
N LEU A 420 -8.05 -0.16 -14.00
CA LEU A 420 -6.59 -0.16 -14.03
C LEU A 420 -6.01 -1.45 -13.42
N LEU A 421 -6.57 -1.89 -12.29
CA LEU A 421 -6.19 -3.15 -11.66
C LEU A 421 -6.42 -4.32 -12.62
N ASP A 422 -7.56 -4.39 -13.30
CA ASP A 422 -7.86 -5.44 -14.28
C ASP A 422 -6.82 -5.52 -15.40
N ARG A 423 -6.35 -4.38 -15.91
CA ARG A 423 -5.27 -4.33 -16.92
C ARG A 423 -3.91 -4.80 -16.41
N HIS A 424 -3.68 -4.72 -15.09
CA HIS A 424 -2.42 -5.07 -14.44
C HIS A 424 -2.57 -6.22 -13.44
N ARG A 425 -3.63 -7.03 -13.56
CA ARG A 425 -3.94 -8.09 -12.59
C ARG A 425 -3.02 -9.30 -12.73
N ASP A 426 -2.47 -9.52 -13.91
CA ASP A 426 -1.62 -10.69 -14.17
C ASP A 426 -0.42 -10.75 -13.20
N GLY A 427 -0.21 -11.94 -12.63
CA GLY A 427 0.79 -12.18 -11.59
C GLY A 427 0.48 -11.60 -10.20
N LEU A 428 -0.74 -11.10 -9.96
CA LEU A 428 -1.20 -10.66 -8.64
C LEU A 428 -2.26 -11.61 -8.07
N ILE A 429 -2.21 -11.82 -6.75
CA ILE A 429 -3.27 -12.48 -5.97
C ILE A 429 -4.02 -11.39 -5.20
N VAL A 430 -5.33 -11.29 -5.39
CA VAL A 430 -6.16 -10.21 -4.87
C VAL A 430 -7.02 -10.69 -3.69
N GLY A 431 -6.82 -10.09 -2.51
CA GLY A 431 -7.55 -10.34 -1.27
C GLY A 431 -8.61 -9.29 -0.95
N SER A 432 -9.68 -9.70 -0.25
CA SER A 432 -10.80 -8.81 0.09
C SER A 432 -10.52 -7.78 1.20
N ALA A 433 -9.35 -7.85 1.84
CA ALA A 433 -8.89 -6.95 2.90
C ALA A 433 -9.76 -6.93 4.17
N CYS A 434 -9.60 -5.86 4.96
CA CYS A 434 -10.15 -5.65 6.30
C CYS A 434 -11.60 -5.13 6.29
N GLU A 435 -12.06 -4.55 7.40
CA GLU A 435 -13.37 -3.94 7.55
C GLU A 435 -13.59 -2.67 6.70
N ALA A 436 -12.50 -2.08 6.20
CA ALA A 436 -12.51 -1.05 5.17
C ALA A 436 -12.58 -1.62 3.74
N GLY A 437 -12.53 -2.94 3.57
CA GLY A 437 -12.71 -3.64 2.30
C GLY A 437 -14.14 -3.59 1.77
N GLU A 438 -14.29 -3.68 0.44
CA GLU A 438 -15.59 -3.56 -0.25
C GLU A 438 -16.59 -4.63 0.22
N LEU A 439 -16.14 -5.88 0.36
CA LEU A 439 -16.99 -7.00 0.76
C LEU A 439 -17.50 -6.84 2.20
N TYR A 440 -16.61 -6.48 3.13
CA TYR A 440 -16.99 -6.32 4.53
C TYR A 440 -17.99 -5.17 4.70
N LYS A 441 -17.73 -4.01 4.06
CA LYS A 441 -18.67 -2.88 4.03
C LYS A 441 -20.02 -3.27 3.42
N ALA A 442 -20.04 -4.04 2.33
CA ALA A 442 -21.28 -4.50 1.73
C ALA A 442 -22.12 -5.40 2.65
N ILE A 443 -21.49 -6.28 3.44
CA ILE A 443 -22.17 -7.10 4.46
C ILE A 443 -22.74 -6.22 5.58
N MET A 444 -21.95 -5.24 6.03
CA MET A 444 -22.36 -4.26 7.04
C MET A 444 -23.56 -3.42 6.61
N GLU A 445 -23.60 -3.01 5.34
CA GLU A 445 -24.70 -2.28 4.71
C GLU A 445 -25.94 -3.16 4.44
N GLY A 446 -25.86 -4.47 4.68
CA GLY A 446 -26.97 -5.40 4.44
C GLY A 446 -27.31 -5.58 2.96
N LYS A 447 -26.30 -5.51 2.07
CA LYS A 447 -26.53 -5.70 0.63
C LYS A 447 -27.13 -7.08 0.33
N PRO A 448 -27.95 -7.22 -0.74
CA PRO A 448 -28.48 -8.51 -1.16
C PRO A 448 -27.38 -9.54 -1.47
N ASN A 449 -27.66 -10.83 -1.24
CA ASN A 449 -26.69 -11.92 -1.48
C ASN A 449 -26.09 -11.91 -2.89
N ALA A 450 -26.87 -11.54 -3.90
CA ALA A 450 -26.39 -11.41 -5.28
C ALA A 450 -25.25 -10.40 -5.42
N ASP A 451 -25.33 -9.27 -4.73
CA ASP A 451 -24.27 -8.26 -4.72
C ASP A 451 -23.06 -8.74 -3.95
N LEU A 452 -23.27 -9.40 -2.80
CA LEU A 452 -22.18 -9.99 -2.02
C LEU A 452 -21.42 -11.03 -2.84
N GLU A 453 -22.11 -11.89 -3.58
CA GLU A 453 -21.49 -12.89 -4.46
C GLU A 453 -20.73 -12.25 -5.63
N ARG A 454 -21.30 -11.19 -6.21
CA ARG A 454 -20.64 -10.42 -7.29
C ARG A 454 -19.35 -9.75 -6.78
N ILE A 455 -19.40 -9.12 -5.62
CA ILE A 455 -18.24 -8.47 -4.98
C ILE A 455 -17.21 -9.53 -4.63
N ALA A 456 -17.59 -10.57 -3.86
CA ALA A 456 -16.69 -11.65 -3.46
C ALA A 456 -16.07 -12.40 -4.66
N GLY A 457 -16.81 -12.55 -5.77
CA GLY A 457 -16.33 -13.20 -6.98
C GLY A 457 -15.12 -12.53 -7.64
N TYR A 458 -14.93 -11.23 -7.41
CA TYR A 458 -13.81 -10.45 -7.94
C TYR A 458 -12.46 -10.77 -7.27
N TYR A 459 -12.47 -11.27 -6.04
CA TYR A 459 -11.27 -11.57 -5.26
C TYR A 459 -10.79 -13.01 -5.49
N ASP A 460 -9.49 -13.25 -5.37
CA ASP A 460 -8.89 -14.58 -5.46
C ASP A 460 -9.01 -15.34 -4.13
N TYR A 461 -8.94 -14.61 -3.03
CA TYR A 461 -9.22 -15.10 -1.69
C TYR A 461 -10.00 -14.07 -0.86
N LEU A 462 -10.74 -14.54 0.13
CA LEU A 462 -11.50 -13.70 1.06
C LEU A 462 -10.85 -13.74 2.45
N GLU A 463 -10.73 -12.57 3.07
CA GLU A 463 -10.13 -12.40 4.38
C GLU A 463 -11.19 -12.35 5.47
N ILE A 464 -10.87 -12.98 6.59
CA ILE A 464 -11.54 -12.73 7.87
C ILE A 464 -10.47 -12.46 8.93
N GLN A 465 -10.80 -11.61 9.90
CA GLN A 465 -9.85 -11.13 10.90
C GLN A 465 -10.32 -11.44 12.32
N PRO A 466 -9.41 -11.45 13.31
CA PRO A 466 -9.75 -11.50 14.72
C PRO A 466 -10.83 -10.47 15.09
N LEU A 467 -11.69 -10.83 16.03
CA LEU A 467 -12.77 -9.95 16.51
C LEU A 467 -12.20 -8.68 17.16
N GLY A 468 -11.01 -8.76 17.75
CA GLY A 468 -10.31 -7.62 18.34
C GLY A 468 -10.04 -6.49 17.34
N ASN A 469 -9.70 -6.82 16.09
CA ASN A 469 -9.48 -5.83 15.03
C ASN A 469 -10.72 -4.94 14.86
N ASN A 470 -11.90 -5.55 14.97
CA ASN A 470 -13.20 -4.94 14.72
C ASN A 470 -13.99 -4.57 15.98
N SER A 471 -13.37 -4.59 17.17
CA SER A 471 -14.05 -4.32 18.44
C SER A 471 -14.68 -2.92 18.51
N PHE A 472 -14.10 -1.90 17.86
CA PHE A 472 -14.69 -0.56 17.81
C PHE A 472 -16.08 -0.53 17.20
N LEU A 473 -16.37 -1.41 16.24
CA LEU A 473 -17.70 -1.44 15.65
C LEU A 473 -18.75 -1.75 16.72
N VAL A 474 -18.40 -2.54 17.74
CA VAL A 474 -19.23 -2.81 18.92
C VAL A 474 -19.22 -1.60 19.86
N ASP A 475 -18.03 -1.06 20.17
CA ASP A 475 -17.86 0.05 21.12
C ASP A 475 -18.61 1.33 20.67
N GLU A 476 -18.66 1.58 19.36
CA GLU A 476 -19.38 2.70 18.73
C GLU A 476 -20.87 2.42 18.51
N GLY A 477 -21.33 1.19 18.75
CA GLY A 477 -22.71 0.77 18.49
C GLY A 477 -23.07 0.59 17.01
N THR A 478 -22.08 0.55 16.12
CA THR A 478 -22.26 0.25 14.69
C THR A 478 -22.72 -1.20 14.48
N VAL A 479 -22.27 -2.13 15.32
CA VAL A 479 -22.84 -3.48 15.46
C VAL A 479 -23.33 -3.70 16.88
N ALA A 480 -24.29 -4.60 17.06
CA ALA A 480 -24.93 -4.83 18.35
C ALA A 480 -23.99 -5.46 19.39
N ASP A 481 -23.17 -6.44 18.98
CA ASP A 481 -22.31 -7.22 19.86
C ASP A 481 -21.23 -7.99 19.06
N PHE A 482 -20.40 -8.75 19.78
CA PHE A 482 -19.39 -9.63 19.21
C PHE A 482 -19.99 -10.81 18.40
N GLU A 483 -21.23 -11.23 18.65
CA GLU A 483 -21.88 -12.26 17.81
C GLU A 483 -22.13 -11.73 16.42
N ARG A 484 -22.49 -10.45 16.27
CA ARG A 484 -22.62 -9.84 14.94
C ARG A 484 -21.29 -9.85 14.17
N LEU A 485 -20.15 -9.62 14.83
CA LEU A 485 -18.83 -9.75 14.20
C LEU A 485 -18.54 -11.20 13.77
N ARG A 486 -18.87 -12.18 14.62
CA ARG A 486 -18.76 -13.61 14.28
C ARG A 486 -19.64 -13.98 13.09
N ASP A 487 -20.83 -13.41 13.00
CA ASP A 487 -21.75 -13.64 11.88
C ASP A 487 -21.24 -13.06 10.56
N ILE A 488 -20.56 -11.91 10.59
CA ILE A 488 -19.89 -11.37 9.40
C ILE A 488 -18.80 -12.34 8.93
N ASN A 489 -17.94 -12.80 9.83
CA ASN A 489 -16.90 -13.79 9.51
C ASN A 489 -17.50 -15.11 8.96
N ARG A 490 -18.57 -15.63 9.58
CA ARG A 490 -19.32 -16.80 9.08
C ARG A 490 -19.93 -16.54 7.69
N THR A 491 -20.39 -15.32 7.42
CA THR A 491 -20.96 -14.94 6.12
C THR A 491 -19.89 -14.95 5.03
N ILE A 492 -18.72 -14.37 5.29
CA ILE A 492 -17.58 -14.39 4.35
C ILE A 492 -17.13 -15.82 4.08
N LEU A 493 -17.03 -16.68 5.11
CA LEU A 493 -16.68 -18.09 4.94
C LEU A 493 -17.72 -18.85 4.10
N LYS A 494 -19.01 -18.60 4.31
CA LYS A 494 -20.10 -19.19 3.49
C LYS A 494 -20.02 -18.73 2.03
N LEU A 495 -19.73 -17.45 1.78
CA LEU A 495 -19.54 -16.91 0.43
C LEU A 495 -18.33 -17.55 -0.26
N ALA A 496 -17.21 -17.69 0.45
CA ALA A 496 -16.02 -18.36 -0.07
C ALA A 496 -16.34 -19.79 -0.54
N ARG A 497 -17.06 -20.55 0.29
CA ARG A 497 -17.49 -21.92 -0.03
C ARG A 497 -18.43 -21.98 -1.23
N LYS A 498 -19.45 -21.11 -1.26
CA LYS A 498 -20.42 -21.03 -2.37
C LYS A 498 -19.73 -20.75 -3.70
N LEU A 499 -18.74 -19.85 -3.70
CA LEU A 499 -18.00 -19.41 -4.89
C LEU A 499 -16.74 -20.24 -5.18
N LYS A 500 -16.44 -21.25 -4.37
CA LYS A 500 -15.20 -22.05 -4.43
C LYS A 500 -13.93 -21.19 -4.40
N LYS A 501 -13.94 -20.16 -3.56
CA LYS A 501 -12.81 -19.27 -3.28
C LYS A 501 -12.13 -19.69 -1.97
N THR A 502 -10.86 -19.35 -1.83
CA THR A 502 -10.09 -19.57 -0.60
C THR A 502 -10.50 -18.55 0.45
N CYS A 503 -10.72 -18.97 1.70
CA CYS A 503 -10.91 -18.08 2.84
C CYS A 503 -9.70 -18.19 3.78
N VAL A 504 -9.13 -17.06 4.19
CA VAL A 504 -7.94 -17.02 5.04
C VAL A 504 -8.18 -16.15 6.27
N ALA A 505 -7.58 -16.54 7.39
CA ALA A 505 -7.52 -15.72 8.58
C ALA A 505 -6.23 -14.88 8.57
N THR A 506 -6.37 -13.55 8.56
CA THR A 506 -5.24 -12.60 8.54
C THR A 506 -5.22 -11.72 9.78
N GLY A 507 -4.03 -11.25 10.17
CA GLY A 507 -3.83 -10.52 11.42
C GLY A 507 -4.06 -9.02 11.34
N ASP A 508 -3.91 -8.43 10.16
CA ASP A 508 -3.88 -6.96 9.97
C ASP A 508 -2.85 -6.29 10.90
N VAL A 509 -1.64 -6.83 10.85
CA VAL A 509 -0.66 -6.66 11.93
C VAL A 509 -0.03 -5.27 11.86
N HIS A 510 -0.10 -4.49 12.94
CA HIS A 510 0.46 -3.13 13.04
C HIS A 510 1.59 -3.01 14.07
N PHE A 511 1.73 -4.01 14.95
CA PHE A 511 2.77 -4.09 15.97
C PHE A 511 3.14 -5.55 16.28
N LEU A 512 4.33 -5.83 16.84
CA LEU A 512 4.81 -7.22 17.00
C LEU A 512 4.31 -7.90 18.26
N ASN A 513 4.22 -7.15 19.36
CA ASN A 513 3.80 -7.65 20.65
C ASN A 513 2.62 -6.83 21.15
N ARG A 514 1.79 -7.44 22.00
CA ARG A 514 0.64 -6.74 22.58
C ARG A 514 1.01 -5.41 23.28
N HIS A 515 2.16 -5.34 23.96
CA HIS A 515 2.60 -4.12 24.65
C HIS A 515 3.06 -3.00 23.69
N ASP A 516 3.43 -3.33 22.45
CA ASP A 516 3.87 -2.35 21.44
C ASP A 516 2.71 -1.45 20.97
N GLU A 517 1.47 -1.83 21.28
CA GLU A 517 0.27 -1.06 20.99
C GLU A 517 0.34 0.36 21.56
N LEU A 518 0.96 0.54 22.73
CA LEU A 518 1.14 1.84 23.36
C LEU A 518 1.83 2.84 22.42
N TYR A 519 2.80 2.39 21.62
CA TYR A 519 3.48 3.25 20.65
C TYR A 519 2.54 3.73 19.54
N ARG A 520 1.65 2.84 19.06
CA ARG A 520 0.62 3.19 18.08
C ARG A 520 -0.40 4.14 18.68
N GLN A 521 -0.84 3.92 19.92
CA GLN A 521 -1.75 4.82 20.63
C GLN A 521 -1.17 6.25 20.72
N ILE A 522 0.13 6.39 21.02
CA ILE A 522 0.83 7.69 21.00
C ILE A 522 0.79 8.33 19.61
N LEU A 523 1.01 7.56 18.53
CA LEU A 523 0.92 8.06 17.16
C LEU A 523 -0.51 8.52 16.80
N MET A 524 -1.52 7.74 17.19
CA MET A 524 -2.93 8.09 16.98
C MET A 524 -3.33 9.34 17.76
N HIS A 525 -2.84 9.49 18.99
CA HIS A 525 -3.05 10.69 19.79
C HIS A 525 -2.42 11.92 19.14
N GLY A 526 -1.20 11.79 18.60
CA GLY A 526 -0.54 12.85 17.83
C GLY A 526 -1.30 13.26 16.57
N GLN A 527 -2.06 12.34 15.97
CA GLN A 527 -2.96 12.59 14.85
C GLN A 527 -4.35 13.08 15.25
N LYS A 528 -4.62 13.25 16.55
CA LYS A 528 -5.88 13.74 17.12
C LYS A 528 -7.08 12.81 16.91
N TYR A 529 -6.86 11.50 16.85
CA TYR A 529 -7.94 10.52 16.93
C TYR A 529 -8.57 10.57 18.33
N SER A 530 -9.90 10.63 18.40
CA SER A 530 -10.64 10.72 19.67
C SER A 530 -10.59 9.44 20.49
N ASP A 531 -10.29 8.32 19.86
CA ASP A 531 -10.24 6.96 20.38
C ASP A 531 -8.81 6.40 20.41
N ALA A 532 -7.80 7.28 20.42
CA ALA A 532 -6.40 6.91 20.33
C ALA A 532 -5.92 5.92 21.41
N ASP A 533 -6.54 5.89 22.60
CA ASP A 533 -6.15 5.03 23.73
C ASP A 533 -6.81 3.64 23.71
N ARG A 534 -7.51 3.28 22.61
CA ARG A 534 -8.23 2.00 22.47
C ARG A 534 -7.28 0.81 22.31
N ASP A 535 -7.65 -0.35 22.89
CA ASP A 535 -7.05 -1.66 22.60
C ASP A 535 -7.69 -2.22 21.31
N THR A 536 -6.85 -2.37 20.29
CA THR A 536 -7.16 -2.84 18.94
C THR A 536 -6.71 -4.28 18.72
N GLY A 537 -5.75 -4.77 19.51
CA GLY A 537 -5.24 -6.12 19.39
C GLY A 537 -4.59 -6.44 18.03
N LEU A 538 -4.09 -5.46 17.29
CA LEU A 538 -3.43 -5.64 15.97
C LEU A 538 -1.97 -6.14 16.07
N TYR A 539 -1.66 -6.96 17.07
CA TYR A 539 -0.34 -7.57 17.21
C TYR A 539 -0.19 -8.82 16.34
N MET A 540 1.05 -9.16 16.00
CA MET A 540 1.35 -10.43 15.33
C MET A 540 1.02 -11.59 16.27
N ARG A 541 -0.09 -12.28 16.02
CA ARG A 541 -0.49 -13.48 16.78
C ARG A 541 0.32 -14.71 16.37
N THR A 542 0.50 -15.64 17.29
CA THR A 542 0.99 -17.01 16.98
C THR A 542 -0.09 -17.82 16.27
N THR A 543 0.26 -18.99 15.74
CA THR A 543 -0.70 -19.93 15.13
C THR A 543 -1.78 -20.34 16.14
N ARG A 544 -1.37 -20.67 17.37
CA ARG A 544 -2.28 -21.09 18.43
C ARG A 544 -3.25 -19.99 18.86
N GLU A 545 -2.74 -18.77 19.09
CA GLU A 545 -3.60 -17.62 19.43
C GLU A 545 -4.62 -17.34 18.32
N MET A 546 -4.25 -17.54 17.04
CA MET A 546 -5.20 -17.41 15.94
C MET A 546 -6.25 -18.51 15.96
N LEU A 547 -5.87 -19.77 16.17
CA LEU A 547 -6.83 -20.88 16.27
C LEU A 547 -7.82 -20.66 17.43
N GLU A 548 -7.33 -20.16 18.56
CA GLU A 548 -8.15 -19.80 19.72
C GLU A 548 -9.12 -18.65 19.40
N GLU A 549 -8.69 -17.64 18.66
CA GLU A 549 -9.53 -16.53 18.18
C GLU A 549 -10.71 -17.01 17.31
N PHE A 550 -10.48 -18.01 16.44
CA PHE A 550 -11.49 -18.57 15.55
C PHE A 550 -12.21 -19.81 16.13
N SER A 551 -12.08 -20.08 17.43
CA SER A 551 -12.68 -21.25 18.09
C SER A 551 -14.22 -21.28 18.11
N TYR A 552 -14.90 -20.19 17.70
CA TYR A 552 -16.35 -20.15 17.47
C TYR A 552 -16.79 -20.80 16.15
N LEU A 553 -15.84 -21.19 15.30
CA LEU A 553 -16.03 -22.05 14.13
C LEU A 553 -15.78 -23.53 14.52
N SER A 554 -16.03 -24.47 13.60
CA SER A 554 -15.59 -25.85 13.83
C SER A 554 -14.05 -25.91 13.86
N PRO A 555 -13.44 -26.87 14.60
CA PRO A 555 -11.99 -27.05 14.60
C PRO A 555 -11.40 -27.22 13.20
N GLU A 556 -12.12 -27.90 12.31
CA GLU A 556 -11.74 -28.10 10.91
C GLU A 556 -11.74 -26.78 10.14
N ASP A 557 -12.80 -25.98 10.28
CA ASP A 557 -12.91 -24.67 9.60
C ASP A 557 -11.85 -23.70 10.10
N ALA A 558 -11.61 -23.66 11.41
CA ALA A 558 -10.57 -22.82 12.02
C ALA A 558 -9.18 -23.22 11.53
N TYR A 559 -8.86 -24.52 11.50
CA TYR A 559 -7.61 -25.02 10.96
C TYR A 559 -7.44 -24.70 9.47
N GLU A 560 -8.51 -24.90 8.69
CA GLU A 560 -8.56 -24.64 7.26
C GLU A 560 -8.16 -23.19 6.95
N ILE A 561 -8.81 -22.21 7.58
CA ILE A 561 -8.58 -20.79 7.29
C ILE A 561 -7.30 -20.24 7.91
N VAL A 562 -6.86 -20.74 9.07
CA VAL A 562 -5.69 -20.23 9.80
C VAL A 562 -4.40 -20.83 9.24
N VAL A 563 -4.39 -22.13 9.01
CA VAL A 563 -3.18 -22.87 8.65
C VAL A 563 -3.22 -23.27 7.18
N ALA A 564 -4.15 -24.14 6.77
CA ALA A 564 -4.09 -24.75 5.44
C ALA A 564 -4.17 -23.71 4.30
N ASN A 565 -5.12 -22.79 4.37
CA ASN A 565 -5.38 -21.80 3.33
C ASN A 565 -4.32 -20.68 3.31
N THR A 566 -3.82 -20.24 4.46
CA THR A 566 -2.71 -19.27 4.50
C THR A 566 -1.44 -19.86 3.89
N ASN A 567 -1.18 -21.12 4.19
CA ASN A 567 -0.10 -21.89 3.58
C ASN A 567 -0.31 -22.06 2.07
N TYR A 568 -1.52 -22.37 1.62
CA TYR A 568 -1.86 -22.51 0.20
C TYR A 568 -1.55 -21.23 -0.60
N ILE A 569 -1.97 -20.06 -0.11
CA ILE A 569 -1.65 -18.78 -0.75
C ILE A 569 -0.13 -18.56 -0.78
N ALA A 570 0.56 -18.84 0.32
CA ALA A 570 2.00 -18.70 0.37
C ALA A 570 2.72 -19.63 -0.61
N ASP A 571 2.22 -20.83 -0.88
CA ASP A 571 2.84 -21.78 -1.83
C ASP A 571 2.66 -21.37 -3.29
N ARG A 572 1.61 -20.60 -3.61
CA ARG A 572 1.41 -20.05 -4.96
C ARG A 572 2.45 -19.00 -5.33
N VAL A 573 2.99 -18.29 -4.34
CA VAL A 573 3.95 -17.20 -4.56
C VAL A 573 5.33 -17.76 -4.91
N GLY A 574 5.94 -17.27 -5.98
CA GLY A 574 7.31 -17.61 -6.37
C GLY A 574 8.38 -17.06 -5.40
N ASN A 575 9.65 -17.35 -5.68
CA ASN A 575 10.75 -16.70 -4.98
C ASN A 575 11.09 -15.39 -5.70
N ILE A 576 10.68 -14.25 -5.14
CA ILE A 576 10.73 -12.94 -5.81
C ILE A 576 11.79 -12.08 -5.15
N ARG A 577 12.56 -11.37 -5.97
CA ARG A 577 13.51 -10.35 -5.50
C ARG A 577 13.12 -8.98 -6.06
N PRO A 578 12.60 -8.05 -5.22
CA PRO A 578 12.07 -6.76 -5.69
C PRO A 578 13.04 -5.90 -6.47
N ILE A 579 14.32 -5.94 -6.08
CA ILE A 579 15.42 -5.25 -6.74
C ILE A 579 16.31 -6.35 -7.31
N PRO A 580 16.72 -6.33 -8.59
CA PRO A 580 17.66 -7.33 -9.10
C PRO A 580 19.09 -7.10 -8.56
N LYS A 581 19.94 -8.13 -8.66
CA LYS A 581 21.39 -7.96 -8.44
C LYS A 581 22.06 -7.48 -9.73
N GLY A 582 23.20 -6.80 -9.62
CA GLY A 582 24.03 -6.41 -10.74
C GLY A 582 24.03 -4.91 -11.01
N PHE A 583 24.81 -4.54 -12.03
CA PHE A 583 24.99 -3.18 -12.52
C PHE A 583 24.43 -3.09 -13.95
N TYR A 584 23.64 -2.05 -14.23
CA TYR A 584 22.92 -1.86 -15.49
C TYR A 584 23.28 -0.49 -16.08
N PRO A 585 24.44 -0.36 -16.74
CA PRO A 585 24.89 0.92 -17.30
C PRO A 585 23.99 1.34 -18.48
N PRO A 586 23.80 2.66 -18.69
CA PRO A 586 23.11 3.17 -19.87
C PRO A 586 23.97 3.00 -21.13
N GLU A 587 23.31 2.91 -22.29
CA GLU A 587 23.97 2.84 -23.60
C GLU A 587 23.64 4.10 -24.42
N MET A 588 24.67 4.71 -25.03
CA MET A 588 24.53 5.83 -25.95
C MET A 588 25.56 5.70 -27.08
N GLU A 589 25.08 5.57 -28.31
CA GLU A 589 25.91 5.41 -29.50
C GLU A 589 26.91 6.56 -29.65
N GLY A 590 28.16 6.26 -29.94
CA GLY A 590 29.24 7.24 -30.12
C GLY A 590 29.83 7.82 -28.83
N SER A 591 29.33 7.45 -27.65
CA SER A 591 29.78 8.03 -26.38
C SER A 591 31.22 7.67 -26.01
N GLU A 592 31.69 6.48 -26.37
CA GLU A 592 33.06 6.04 -26.12
C GLU A 592 34.05 6.80 -27.02
N GLU A 593 33.74 6.90 -28.31
CA GLU A 593 34.56 7.63 -29.27
C GLU A 593 34.58 9.13 -28.98
N GLU A 594 33.43 9.72 -28.63
CA GLU A 594 33.32 11.13 -28.24
C GLU A 594 34.22 11.44 -27.04
N LEU A 595 34.15 10.62 -26.00
CA LEU A 595 34.93 10.82 -24.77
C LEU A 595 36.44 10.68 -25.05
N GLN A 596 36.85 9.63 -25.76
CA GLN A 596 38.26 9.45 -26.10
C GLN A 596 38.77 10.62 -26.93
N HIS A 597 38.06 10.97 -28.01
CA HIS A 597 38.48 12.04 -28.90
C HIS A 597 38.62 13.38 -28.16
N CYS A 598 37.62 13.78 -27.38
CA CYS A 598 37.68 15.06 -26.67
C CYS A 598 38.81 15.11 -25.64
N CYS A 599 39.05 14.00 -24.92
CA CYS A 599 40.09 13.95 -23.90
C CYS A 599 41.50 14.00 -24.51
N TYR A 600 41.77 13.28 -25.60
CA TYR A 600 43.07 13.35 -26.28
C TYR A 600 43.30 14.70 -26.93
N GLU A 601 42.30 15.27 -27.62
CA GLU A 601 42.42 16.60 -28.22
C GLU A 601 42.72 17.66 -27.15
N LYS A 602 42.00 17.63 -26.02
CA LYS A 602 42.27 18.55 -24.90
C LYS A 602 43.66 18.34 -24.32
N ALA A 603 44.06 17.10 -24.04
CA ALA A 603 45.37 16.79 -23.50
C ALA A 603 46.50 17.26 -24.43
N LYS A 604 46.40 17.01 -25.74
CA LYS A 604 47.38 17.45 -26.73
C LYS A 604 47.49 18.97 -26.82
N SER A 605 46.35 19.67 -26.73
CA SER A 605 46.33 21.14 -26.72
C SER A 605 47.06 21.75 -25.50
N LEU A 606 47.07 21.04 -24.37
CA LEU A 606 47.69 21.47 -23.12
C LEU A 606 49.15 21.04 -22.99
N TYR A 607 49.46 19.78 -23.26
CA TYR A 607 50.77 19.16 -22.97
C TYR A 607 51.64 18.93 -24.22
N GLY A 608 51.13 19.20 -25.42
CA GLY A 608 51.82 19.02 -26.69
C GLY A 608 51.51 17.69 -27.40
N ASP A 609 51.98 17.55 -28.64
CA ASP A 609 51.90 16.33 -29.44
C ASP A 609 53.31 16.00 -29.97
N PRO A 610 53.96 14.90 -29.52
CA PRO A 610 53.41 13.83 -28.66
C PRO A 610 53.23 14.25 -27.19
N LEU A 611 52.31 13.56 -26.50
CA LEU A 611 52.07 13.74 -25.07
C LEU A 611 53.28 13.29 -24.23
N PRO A 612 53.55 13.93 -23.08
CA PRO A 612 54.48 13.39 -22.09
C PRO A 612 54.04 12.00 -21.61
N GLU A 613 54.99 11.11 -21.37
CA GLU A 613 54.72 9.71 -20.96
C GLU A 613 53.79 9.61 -19.75
N VAL A 614 53.99 10.46 -18.73
CA VAL A 614 53.15 10.52 -17.52
C VAL A 614 51.68 10.79 -17.85
N VAL A 615 51.43 11.69 -18.82
CA VAL A 615 50.08 12.07 -19.25
C VAL A 615 49.45 10.97 -20.08
N GLN A 616 50.20 10.43 -21.05
CA GLN A 616 49.70 9.38 -21.93
C GLN A 616 49.36 8.10 -21.16
N VAL A 617 50.26 7.62 -20.31
CA VAL A 617 50.04 6.42 -19.48
C VAL A 617 48.83 6.61 -18.57
N ARG A 618 48.65 7.79 -17.98
CA ARG A 618 47.49 8.07 -17.13
C ARG A 618 46.19 8.04 -17.95
N LEU A 619 46.16 8.74 -19.08
CA LEU A 619 44.96 8.89 -19.90
C LEU A 619 44.52 7.56 -20.51
N ASP A 620 45.44 6.79 -21.07
CA ASP A 620 45.18 5.47 -21.67
C ASP A 620 44.59 4.49 -20.62
N ARG A 621 45.19 4.47 -19.42
CA ARG A 621 44.77 3.61 -18.32
C ARG A 621 43.35 3.95 -17.85
N GLU A 622 43.06 5.23 -17.64
CA GLU A 622 41.75 5.67 -17.16
C GLU A 622 40.64 5.47 -18.19
N LEU A 623 40.87 5.88 -19.47
CA LEU A 623 39.90 5.69 -20.54
C LEU A 623 39.55 4.21 -20.73
N THR A 624 40.56 3.33 -20.72
CA THR A 624 40.35 1.88 -20.83
C THR A 624 39.46 1.37 -19.70
N ALA A 625 39.68 1.82 -18.46
CA ALA A 625 38.86 1.42 -17.31
C ALA A 625 37.42 1.96 -17.41
N ILE A 626 37.25 3.24 -17.74
CA ILE A 626 35.94 3.89 -17.86
C ILE A 626 35.08 3.21 -18.93
N VAL A 627 35.66 2.93 -20.10
CA VAL A 627 34.98 2.24 -21.21
C VAL A 627 34.64 0.81 -20.82
N LYS A 628 35.63 0.04 -20.35
CA LYS A 628 35.44 -1.37 -20.00
C LYS A 628 34.34 -1.59 -18.95
N HIS A 629 34.16 -0.64 -18.04
CA HIS A 629 33.17 -0.73 -16.96
C HIS A 629 31.86 0.01 -17.26
N GLY A 630 31.68 0.57 -18.47
CA GLY A 630 30.40 1.15 -18.91
C GLY A 630 30.08 2.54 -18.35
N PHE A 631 31.10 3.35 -18.00
CA PHE A 631 30.91 4.68 -17.43
C PHE A 631 31.01 5.82 -18.46
N SER A 632 31.31 5.53 -19.73
CA SER A 632 31.50 6.54 -20.78
C SER A 632 30.30 7.47 -20.95
N VAL A 633 29.08 6.92 -20.94
CA VAL A 633 27.84 7.70 -21.07
C VAL A 633 27.71 8.72 -19.94
N LEU A 634 28.02 8.34 -18.70
CA LEU A 634 27.93 9.25 -17.55
C LEU A 634 28.92 10.41 -17.67
N TYR A 635 30.13 10.15 -18.15
CA TYR A 635 31.13 11.20 -18.42
C TYR A 635 30.68 12.15 -19.52
N VAL A 636 30.15 11.63 -20.64
CA VAL A 636 29.67 12.47 -21.75
C VAL A 636 28.48 13.34 -21.32
N ILE A 637 27.54 12.78 -20.56
CA ILE A 637 26.40 13.56 -20.02
C ILE A 637 26.88 14.63 -19.03
N ALA A 638 27.78 14.28 -18.10
CA ALA A 638 28.36 15.24 -17.16
C ALA A 638 29.07 16.40 -17.88
N LYS A 639 29.89 16.09 -18.90
CA LYS A 639 30.53 17.09 -19.76
C LYS A 639 29.50 18.04 -20.39
N ARG A 640 28.45 17.48 -21.01
CA ARG A 640 27.41 18.29 -21.66
C ARG A 640 26.63 19.16 -20.67
N LEU A 641 26.39 18.67 -19.45
CA LEU A 641 25.76 19.47 -18.40
C LEU A 641 26.63 20.66 -17.96
N VAL A 642 27.94 20.45 -17.79
CA VAL A 642 28.88 21.52 -17.47
C VAL A 642 28.93 22.55 -18.61
N GLU A 643 29.15 22.10 -19.85
CA GLU A 643 29.21 22.99 -21.02
C GLU A 643 27.92 23.80 -21.18
N LYS A 644 26.76 23.18 -20.96
CA LYS A 644 25.47 23.86 -21.05
C LYS A 644 25.31 24.95 -19.98
N SER A 645 25.70 24.66 -18.74
CA SER A 645 25.68 25.63 -17.64
C SER A 645 26.59 26.82 -17.94
N GLU A 646 27.82 26.56 -18.38
CA GLU A 646 28.81 27.60 -18.70
C GLU A 646 28.37 28.47 -19.89
N GLN A 647 27.79 27.87 -20.94
CA GLN A 647 27.20 28.61 -22.06
C GLN A 647 26.06 29.54 -21.63
N ASN A 648 25.32 29.16 -20.57
CA ASN A 648 24.29 29.99 -19.99
C ASN A 648 24.84 31.04 -19.00
N GLY A 649 26.16 31.10 -18.79
CA GLY A 649 26.83 32.05 -17.91
C GLY A 649 27.01 31.59 -16.46
N TYR A 650 26.78 30.31 -16.16
CA TYR A 650 26.88 29.74 -14.82
C TYR A 650 28.03 28.75 -14.73
N LEU A 651 29.08 29.14 -13.99
CA LEU A 651 30.20 28.26 -13.65
C LEU A 651 29.78 27.10 -12.75
N VAL A 652 30.42 25.94 -12.93
CA VAL A 652 30.11 24.71 -12.19
C VAL A 652 31.29 24.34 -11.30
N GLY A 653 31.04 24.18 -10.00
CA GLY A 653 32.07 23.76 -9.05
C GLY A 653 32.33 22.25 -9.11
N SER A 654 33.60 21.87 -9.01
CA SER A 654 34.01 20.46 -8.87
C SER A 654 33.69 19.91 -7.47
N ARG A 655 33.28 18.64 -7.37
CA ARG A 655 33.02 17.96 -6.09
C ARG A 655 33.29 16.46 -6.16
N GLY A 656 33.55 15.88 -4.99
CA GLY A 656 33.53 14.43 -4.82
C GLY A 656 34.72 13.72 -5.45
N SER A 657 34.57 12.41 -5.65
CA SER A 657 35.69 11.56 -6.06
C SER A 657 36.09 11.70 -7.53
N VAL A 658 35.26 12.34 -8.37
CA VAL A 658 35.52 12.53 -9.80
C VAL A 658 36.77 13.37 -10.08
N GLY A 659 37.17 14.25 -9.16
CA GLY A 659 38.44 14.99 -9.24
C GLY A 659 39.71 14.11 -9.19
N SER A 660 39.55 12.81 -8.90
CA SER A 660 40.63 11.81 -8.98
C SER A 660 40.88 11.32 -10.41
N SER A 661 39.99 11.65 -11.35
CA SER A 661 40.01 11.19 -12.75
C SER A 661 40.61 12.27 -13.66
N PHE A 662 41.75 11.97 -14.26
CA PHE A 662 42.38 12.83 -15.26
C PHE A 662 41.52 12.95 -16.52
N VAL A 663 40.78 11.88 -16.86
CA VAL A 663 39.77 11.92 -17.92
C VAL A 663 38.69 12.96 -17.61
N ALA A 664 38.26 13.09 -16.35
CA ALA A 664 37.30 14.12 -15.95
C ALA A 664 37.87 15.53 -16.12
N THR A 665 39.15 15.74 -15.80
CA THR A 665 39.84 17.00 -16.07
C THR A 665 39.88 17.32 -17.56
N MET A 666 40.26 16.34 -18.40
CA MET A 666 40.37 16.53 -19.85
C MET A 666 39.01 16.65 -20.55
N ALA A 667 37.96 16.05 -20.01
CA ALA A 667 36.59 16.19 -20.48
C ALA A 667 35.94 17.52 -20.05
N GLY A 668 36.58 18.30 -19.18
CA GLY A 668 36.01 19.54 -18.63
C GLY A 668 34.95 19.33 -17.56
N ILE A 669 34.90 18.15 -16.94
CA ILE A 669 33.96 17.80 -15.87
C ILE A 669 34.48 18.30 -14.51
N SER A 670 35.80 18.31 -14.32
CA SER A 670 36.44 18.79 -13.09
C SER A 670 37.61 19.72 -13.39
N GLU A 671 37.78 20.74 -12.54
CA GLU A 671 38.93 21.63 -12.53
C GLU A 671 40.12 21.04 -11.76
N VAL A 672 39.91 19.96 -10.99
CA VAL A 672 40.96 19.29 -10.23
C VAL A 672 41.80 18.46 -11.18
N ASN A 673 43.12 18.68 -11.18
CA ASN A 673 44.05 17.89 -11.98
C ASN A 673 44.78 16.85 -11.11
N PRO A 674 44.51 15.55 -11.28
CA PRO A 674 45.02 14.51 -10.39
C PRO A 674 46.44 14.03 -10.73
N LEU A 675 47.12 14.62 -11.73
CA LEU A 675 48.51 14.29 -12.03
C LEU A 675 49.45 14.68 -10.88
N PRO A 676 50.67 14.10 -10.81
CA PRO A 676 51.71 14.56 -9.89
C PRO A 676 52.03 16.05 -10.12
N PRO A 677 52.50 16.81 -9.11
CA PRO A 677 52.79 18.23 -9.24
C PRO A 677 53.69 18.54 -10.44
N TYR A 678 53.34 19.55 -11.24
CA TYR A 678 54.11 19.90 -12.44
C TYR A 678 54.14 21.39 -12.76
N TYR A 679 55.15 21.77 -13.55
CA TYR A 679 55.20 23.04 -14.29
C TYR A 679 54.79 22.82 -15.74
N LEU A 680 53.93 23.67 -16.30
CA LEU A 680 53.50 23.60 -17.71
C LEU A 680 53.61 24.95 -18.41
N CYS A 681 54.37 25.00 -19.51
CA CYS A 681 54.57 26.24 -20.26
C CYS A 681 53.38 26.47 -21.19
N PRO A 682 52.62 27.58 -21.05
CA PRO A 682 51.44 27.81 -21.89
C PRO A 682 51.80 28.03 -23.36
N THR A 683 53.02 28.52 -23.64
CA THR A 683 53.49 28.86 -25.00
C THR A 683 54.10 27.66 -25.71
N CYS A 684 55.19 27.09 -25.18
CA CYS A 684 55.94 26.02 -25.86
C CYS A 684 55.55 24.61 -25.40
N LYS A 685 54.53 24.49 -24.53
CA LYS A 685 53.96 23.23 -24.03
C LYS A 685 54.92 22.31 -23.26
N LYS A 686 56.14 22.76 -22.99
CA LYS A 686 57.11 22.02 -22.17
C LYS A 686 56.53 21.81 -20.77
N ALA A 687 56.51 20.55 -20.33
CA ALA A 687 56.06 20.15 -19.00
C ALA A 687 57.23 19.58 -18.16
N GLU A 688 57.24 19.84 -16.85
CA GLU A 688 58.20 19.29 -15.89
C GLU A 688 57.43 18.71 -14.70
N PHE A 689 57.36 17.38 -14.58
CA PHE A 689 56.65 16.67 -13.52
C PHE A 689 57.60 16.33 -12.35
N LEU A 690 57.11 16.46 -11.12
CA LEU A 690 57.78 16.05 -9.90
C LEU A 690 57.08 14.79 -9.36
N THR A 691 57.75 13.65 -9.44
CA THR A 691 57.21 12.34 -9.07
C THR A 691 57.90 11.72 -7.85
N ASP A 692 58.79 12.45 -7.19
CA ASP A 692 59.53 11.99 -6.01
C ASP A 692 58.76 12.13 -4.69
N GLY A 693 57.54 12.68 -4.73
CA GLY A 693 56.70 12.91 -3.57
C GLY A 693 57.18 14.03 -2.64
N SER A 694 58.18 14.82 -3.07
CA SER A 694 58.73 15.91 -2.25
C SER A 694 57.77 17.10 -2.12
N VAL A 695 56.80 17.23 -3.02
CA VAL A 695 55.79 18.28 -3.06
C VAL A 695 54.41 17.64 -3.11
N GLY A 696 53.46 18.12 -2.30
CA GLY A 696 52.10 17.57 -2.25
C GLY A 696 51.17 18.11 -3.34
N SER A 697 51.32 19.37 -3.74
CA SER A 697 50.48 20.01 -4.76
C SER A 697 51.30 20.95 -5.64
N GLY A 698 50.98 20.99 -6.92
CA GLY A 698 51.57 21.92 -7.88
C GLY A 698 51.36 23.38 -7.49
N PHE A 699 50.27 23.70 -6.77
CA PHE A 699 50.03 25.05 -6.28
C PHE A 699 51.08 25.54 -5.26
N ASP A 700 51.77 24.60 -4.59
CA ASP A 700 52.84 24.90 -3.64
C ASP A 700 54.20 25.12 -4.32
N LEU A 701 54.33 24.81 -5.62
CA LEU A 701 55.57 25.01 -6.37
C LEU A 701 55.90 26.52 -6.48
N PRO A 702 57.16 26.95 -6.31
CA PRO A 702 57.52 28.36 -6.46
C PRO A 702 57.34 28.84 -7.92
N PRO A 703 57.05 30.13 -8.16
CA PRO A 703 57.01 30.66 -9.52
C PRO A 703 58.33 30.43 -10.27
N LYS A 704 58.24 29.94 -11.52
CA LYS A 704 59.38 29.61 -12.38
C LYS A 704 59.12 30.08 -13.81
N HIS A 705 60.16 30.40 -14.57
CA HIS A 705 60.06 30.71 -16.00
C HIS A 705 60.53 29.52 -16.83
N CYS A 706 59.90 29.33 -17.99
CA CYS A 706 60.24 28.29 -18.93
C CYS A 706 61.67 28.51 -19.46
N PRO A 707 62.58 27.53 -19.32
CA PRO A 707 63.95 27.68 -19.77
C PRO A 707 64.08 27.71 -21.30
N GLN A 708 63.04 27.31 -22.04
CA GLN A 708 63.05 27.25 -23.50
C GLN A 708 62.57 28.55 -24.17
N CYS A 709 61.52 29.20 -23.64
CA CYS A 709 60.92 30.38 -24.25
C CYS A 709 60.77 31.58 -23.31
N GLY A 710 61.21 31.46 -22.06
CA GLY A 710 61.18 32.54 -21.06
C GLY A 710 59.79 32.87 -20.51
N THR A 711 58.71 32.23 -20.99
CA THR A 711 57.34 32.46 -20.47
C THR A 711 57.19 31.92 -19.04
N ALA A 712 56.46 32.60 -18.17
CA ALA A 712 56.13 32.11 -16.84
C ALA A 712 55.39 30.75 -16.92
N TYR A 713 55.78 29.81 -16.08
CA TYR A 713 55.14 28.50 -15.98
C TYR A 713 53.78 28.59 -15.28
N GLN A 714 52.80 27.83 -15.77
CA GLN A 714 51.65 27.42 -14.96
C GLN A 714 52.07 26.29 -14.03
N ARG A 715 51.37 26.16 -12.90
CA ARG A 715 51.66 25.17 -11.84
C ARG A 715 50.35 24.50 -11.45
N ASP A 716 50.33 23.17 -11.45
CA ASP A 716 49.12 22.38 -11.23
C ASP A 716 49.50 20.91 -10.89
N GLY A 717 48.52 20.06 -10.59
CA GLY A 717 48.69 18.66 -10.24
C GLY A 717 48.63 18.42 -8.73
N HIS A 718 47.79 17.49 -8.27
CA HIS A 718 47.52 17.23 -6.85
C HIS A 718 47.80 15.79 -6.40
N ASP A 719 48.44 14.99 -7.27
CA ASP A 719 48.84 13.59 -7.01
C ASP A 719 47.71 12.70 -6.47
N ILE A 720 46.55 12.74 -7.11
CA ILE A 720 45.36 12.01 -6.66
C ILE A 720 45.25 10.68 -7.42
N PRO A 721 45.14 9.53 -6.73
CA PRO A 721 45.03 8.23 -7.39
C PRO A 721 43.62 8.01 -7.95
N PHE A 722 43.54 7.60 -9.22
CA PHE A 722 42.31 7.30 -9.95
C PHE A 722 41.44 6.25 -9.25
N GLU A 723 42.06 5.31 -8.57
CA GLU A 723 41.43 4.18 -7.90
C GLU A 723 40.51 4.63 -6.75
N THR A 724 40.65 5.88 -6.27
CA THR A 724 39.68 6.50 -5.37
C THR A 724 38.28 6.61 -5.99
N PHE A 725 38.21 6.76 -7.32
CA PHE A 725 36.97 6.87 -8.08
C PHE A 725 36.40 5.47 -8.40
N LEU A 726 37.08 4.68 -9.23
CA LEU A 726 36.56 3.40 -9.77
C LEU A 726 37.01 2.13 -9.03
N GLY A 727 37.86 2.25 -8.00
CA GLY A 727 38.51 1.09 -7.39
C GLY A 727 39.54 0.45 -8.33
N PHE A 728 40.10 -0.69 -7.90
CA PHE A 728 41.10 -1.42 -8.69
C PHE A 728 40.49 -2.40 -9.70
N LYS A 729 39.27 -2.87 -9.43
CA LYS A 729 38.60 -3.93 -10.23
C LYS A 729 37.32 -3.45 -10.92
N GLY A 730 36.97 -2.16 -10.80
CA GLY A 730 35.67 -1.65 -11.23
C GLY A 730 34.51 -2.24 -10.44
N ASP A 731 34.78 -2.68 -9.22
CA ASP A 731 33.83 -3.23 -8.25
C ASP A 731 33.07 -2.14 -7.49
N LYS A 732 33.52 -0.89 -7.63
CA LYS A 732 32.81 0.30 -7.16
C LYS A 732 31.99 0.89 -8.30
N THR A 733 30.74 1.23 -8.01
CA THR A 733 29.90 2.07 -8.89
C THR A 733 29.97 3.51 -8.38
N PRO A 734 30.84 4.37 -8.96
CA PRO A 734 30.97 5.75 -8.51
C PRO A 734 29.91 6.69 -9.08
N ASP A 735 29.64 7.76 -8.33
CA ASP A 735 28.82 8.88 -8.75
C ASP A 735 29.71 10.05 -9.25
N ILE A 736 29.18 10.85 -10.19
CA ILE A 736 29.82 12.09 -10.65
C ILE A 736 29.09 13.28 -9.99
N ASP A 737 29.77 13.96 -9.08
CA ASP A 737 29.21 15.10 -8.34
C ASP A 737 29.56 16.43 -9.01
N LEU A 738 28.53 17.23 -9.32
CA LEU A 738 28.67 18.57 -9.91
C LEU A 738 27.95 19.60 -9.03
N ASN A 739 28.62 20.70 -8.68
CA ASN A 739 28.02 21.80 -7.92
C ASN A 739 27.58 22.92 -8.87
N PHE A 740 26.34 22.83 -9.37
CA PHE A 740 25.69 23.92 -10.09
C PHE A 740 25.29 25.06 -9.13
N SER A 741 25.17 26.28 -9.65
CA SER A 741 24.51 27.36 -8.89
C SER A 741 23.07 26.96 -8.55
N GLY A 742 22.60 27.34 -7.36
CA GLY A 742 21.21 27.11 -6.95
C GLY A 742 20.19 27.73 -7.93
N ASP A 743 20.58 28.78 -8.66
CA ASP A 743 19.74 29.44 -9.66
C ASP A 743 19.42 28.56 -10.88
N VAL A 744 20.30 27.59 -11.19
CA VAL A 744 20.18 26.73 -12.39
C VAL A 744 20.14 25.25 -12.07
N GLN A 745 20.19 24.85 -10.80
CA GLN A 745 20.17 23.44 -10.41
C GLN A 745 18.91 22.70 -10.92
N ALA A 746 17.79 23.41 -11.09
CA ALA A 746 16.52 22.85 -11.55
C ALA A 746 16.24 23.08 -13.05
N ALA A 747 17.03 23.92 -13.73
CA ALA A 747 16.82 24.38 -15.10
C ALA A 747 17.70 23.59 -16.07
#